data_AF-A0A832ECY0-F1
#
_entry.id   AF-A0A832ECY0-F1
#
_cell.length_a   1.000
_cell.length_b   1.000
_cell.length_c   1.000
_cell.angle_alpha   90.00
_cell.angle_beta   90.00
_cell.angle_gamma   90.00
#
_symmetry.space_group_name_H-M   'P 1'
#
loop_
_entity.id
_entity.type
_entity.pdbx_description
1 polymer ?
#
loop_
_entity_poly.entity_id
_entity_poly.type
_entity_poly.pdbx_seq_one_letter_code
_entity_poly.pdbx_strand_id
1 'polypeptide(L)'
;MEKGRRERDGSKGADFPMGHGAPWGRRGDVEFRRALDAAHEGDWQSLARLVRHLAGVPLSRLPHDVLEFLLDLVFWCRTTHPGPEAFPSGVQTSGRKGLGFLGVLLAPKIRKAFSTLPPFVEAKTYPLAEVAALGVPVPRPFRKSPGGLLWRRRFRIFRRRFLENLRAESGRNGLPVENEPLCSPVTVSDLSRVWQGGPQRRRLPFRPGRFLRIGRFLGASMRRSALRSPFLPASGMASKGPAGFQYGGVRASSAVESWGALGSGAVRFLEELVDAVAEELRAVRRLAEAVSRARRRVVLSLHNAASAACSGWAFQDVDRQFAEARAADLFVKNVRDRLIARSLSESAASDDPMLRKLWAAWQERLITPKAVHGLWEAWGRAVLGGPDERDQAARAFQDLFPGRPAEAVAESAPLAWSGWLSPHQHFSWRVVESQRREKKALWSPGFRCLKALLQEGQRRLDAGDAEALVVPWIDKFFISSKREGDLGYLRMLLDWLRMEGLTPIVLFWEDTTRGHEPTLAVALRRRWPASQFTGFGVFGDGPWTRRDAEGILTRTAEPGRLYVLRPLDDTHRPRSVEAVLHGRVDRRDFFAGYDSSWKDGTYAFYTGTQAASLTSIATEPERIPPWVVVRGLRRPLGWYFRRAVRQRALGGDEDERLRPLTVRIYARFANLL
;
A
#
# COMPACT_ATOMS: atom_id res chain seq x y z
N MET A 1 43.52 68.41 -8.74
CA MET A 1 43.87 68.10 -7.35
C MET A 1 42.89 67.07 -6.83
N GLU A 2 43.43 66.02 -6.21
CA GLU A 2 42.75 64.79 -5.77
C GLU A 2 41.69 65.04 -4.68
N LYS A 3 40.64 64.21 -4.64
CA LYS A 3 40.45 63.18 -3.59
C LYS A 3 39.08 62.50 -3.67
N GLY A 4 39.11 61.15 -3.68
CA GLY A 4 38.33 60.35 -2.74
C GLY A 4 36.98 59.79 -3.20
N ARG A 5 36.99 58.76 -4.06
CA ARG A 5 35.89 57.78 -4.16
C ARG A 5 36.02 56.75 -3.03
N ARG A 6 35.04 56.69 -2.14
CA ARG A 6 34.77 55.54 -1.26
C ARG A 6 33.53 54.84 -1.80
N GLU A 7 33.70 53.69 -2.43
CA GLU A 7 32.62 52.74 -2.66
C GLU A 7 32.29 52.07 -1.32
N ARG A 8 31.02 52.17 -0.91
CA ARG A 8 30.42 51.30 0.11
C ARG A 8 29.51 50.32 -0.61
N ASP A 9 29.89 49.06 -0.55
CA ASP A 9 29.00 47.91 -0.77
C ASP A 9 27.78 48.04 0.14
N GLY A 10 26.61 48.11 -0.49
CA GLY A 10 25.31 48.05 0.18
C GLY A 10 24.53 46.86 -0.36
N SER A 11 24.68 45.70 0.29
CA SER A 11 23.77 44.57 0.13
C SER A 11 22.38 44.98 0.63
N LYS A 12 21.50 45.39 -0.29
CA LYS A 12 20.08 45.61 -0.01
C LYS A 12 19.40 44.25 0.15
N GLY A 13 19.27 43.81 1.41
CA GLY A 13 18.27 42.82 1.78
C GLY A 13 16.89 43.29 1.36
N ALA A 14 16.14 42.42 0.68
CA ALA A 14 14.75 42.66 0.32
C ALA A 14 13.88 42.59 1.59
N ASP A 15 13.80 43.70 2.31
CA ASP A 15 12.82 43.89 3.37
C ASP A 15 11.41 43.97 2.76
N PHE A 16 10.50 43.15 3.29
CA PHE A 16 9.09 43.12 2.91
C PHE A 16 8.29 44.10 3.79
N PRO A 17 7.80 45.25 3.30
CA PRO A 17 6.93 46.11 4.08
C PRO A 17 5.48 45.68 3.85
N MET A 18 4.88 45.06 4.85
CA MET A 18 3.43 44.85 4.93
C MET A 18 2.92 45.45 6.23
N GLY A 19 2.18 46.56 6.11
CA GLY A 19 1.42 47.12 7.24
C GLY A 19 0.34 46.14 7.69
N HIS A 20 0.26 45.90 9.00
CA HIS A 20 -0.80 45.11 9.62
C HIS A 20 -2.17 45.78 9.40
N GLY A 21 -3.04 45.25 8.53
CA GLY A 21 -4.40 45.80 8.45
C GLY A 21 -5.26 45.53 7.21
N ALA A 22 -4.71 45.20 6.04
CA ALA A 22 -5.50 45.08 4.81
C ALA A 22 -6.34 43.77 4.70
N PRO A 23 -7.54 43.79 4.06
CA PRO A 23 -8.27 42.59 3.67
C PRO A 23 -7.48 41.76 2.65
N TRP A 24 -7.76 40.46 2.55
CA TRP A 24 -7.17 39.58 1.52
C TRP A 24 -7.59 40.07 0.13
N GLY A 25 -6.69 40.78 -0.54
CA GLY A 25 -6.90 41.32 -1.89
C GLY A 25 -5.99 40.64 -2.92
N ARG A 26 -5.91 41.17 -4.15
CA ARG A 26 -5.11 40.61 -5.26
C ARG A 26 -3.66 40.26 -4.87
N ARG A 27 -3.06 40.98 -3.92
CA ARG A 27 -1.71 40.71 -3.41
C ARG A 27 -1.61 39.41 -2.61
N GLY A 28 -2.64 39.05 -1.84
CA GLY A 28 -2.74 37.77 -1.13
C GLY A 28 -2.88 36.59 -2.07
N ASP A 29 -3.61 36.75 -3.18
CA ASP A 29 -3.71 35.71 -4.21
C ASP A 29 -2.37 35.46 -4.92
N VAL A 30 -1.59 36.53 -5.14
CA VAL A 30 -0.21 36.42 -5.67
C VAL A 30 0.69 35.68 -4.68
N GLU A 31 0.61 35.99 -3.39
CA GLU A 31 1.39 35.30 -2.36
C GLU A 31 1.00 33.83 -2.20
N PHE A 32 -0.29 33.49 -2.30
CA PHE A 32 -0.72 32.09 -2.29
C PHE A 32 -0.28 31.33 -3.54
N ARG A 33 -0.35 31.93 -4.73
CA ARG A 33 0.23 31.31 -5.94
C ARG A 33 1.71 31.05 -5.77
N ARG A 34 2.47 32.01 -5.24
CA ARG A 34 3.88 31.81 -4.89
C ARG A 34 4.10 30.67 -3.88
N ALA A 35 3.15 30.41 -2.97
CA ALA A 35 3.19 29.25 -2.07
C ALA A 35 3.12 27.93 -2.83
N LEU A 36 2.16 27.86 -3.75
CA LEU A 36 1.93 26.69 -4.57
C LEU A 36 3.11 26.48 -5.52
N ASP A 37 3.58 27.54 -6.17
CA ASP A 37 4.75 27.52 -7.04
C ASP A 37 6.00 27.06 -6.27
N ALA A 38 6.28 27.61 -5.08
CA ALA A 38 7.40 27.17 -4.25
C ALA A 38 7.25 25.70 -3.79
N ALA A 39 6.02 25.23 -3.50
CA ALA A 39 5.77 23.83 -3.18
C ALA A 39 5.89 22.90 -4.41
N HIS A 40 5.58 23.40 -5.61
CA HIS A 40 5.76 22.70 -6.88
C HIS A 40 7.23 22.62 -7.30
N GLU A 41 8.00 23.68 -7.01
CA GLU A 41 9.44 23.77 -7.29
C GLU A 41 10.31 23.11 -6.22
N GLY A 42 9.73 22.70 -5.08
CA GLY A 42 10.47 22.16 -3.96
C GLY A 42 11.33 23.20 -3.22
N ASP A 43 11.05 24.50 -3.38
CA ASP A 43 11.70 25.58 -2.63
C ASP A 43 11.13 25.67 -1.21
N TRP A 44 11.60 24.76 -0.37
CA TRP A 44 11.19 24.65 1.03
C TRP A 44 11.52 25.90 1.85
N GLN A 45 12.57 26.64 1.49
CA GLN A 45 12.98 27.82 2.22
C GLN A 45 12.02 28.99 1.97
N SER A 46 11.65 29.22 0.72
CA SER A 46 10.63 30.21 0.38
C SER A 46 9.26 29.83 0.94
N LEU A 47 8.90 28.55 0.88
CA LEU A 47 7.68 28.07 1.51
C LEU A 47 7.69 28.31 3.03
N ALA A 48 8.79 28.02 3.73
CA ALA A 48 8.91 28.26 5.16
C ALA A 48 8.72 29.74 5.50
N ARG A 49 9.35 30.66 4.77
CA ARG A 49 9.20 32.11 4.93
C ARG A 49 7.75 32.55 4.78
N LEU A 50 7.08 32.06 3.74
CA LEU A 50 5.68 32.39 3.49
C LEU A 50 4.75 31.84 4.58
N VAL A 51 4.97 30.61 5.05
CA VAL A 51 4.19 30.05 6.16
C VAL A 51 4.34 30.93 7.42
N ARG A 52 5.54 31.48 7.70
CA ARG A 52 5.72 32.43 8.81
C ARG A 52 4.86 33.68 8.64
N HIS A 53 4.82 34.21 7.41
CA HIS A 53 4.00 35.37 7.06
C HIS A 53 2.50 35.08 7.25
N LEU A 54 2.01 33.99 6.67
CA LEU A 54 0.61 33.54 6.77
C LEU A 54 0.21 33.24 8.22
N ALA A 55 1.14 32.81 9.07
CA ALA A 55 0.90 32.63 10.50
C ALA A 55 0.58 33.95 11.21
N GLY A 56 1.01 35.10 10.70
CA GLY A 56 0.64 36.44 11.21
C GLY A 56 -0.74 36.93 10.73
N VAL A 57 -1.27 36.39 9.63
CA VAL A 57 -2.55 36.84 9.06
C VAL A 57 -3.74 36.35 9.91
N PRO A 58 -4.74 37.19 10.24
CA PRO A 58 -5.94 36.75 10.96
C PRO A 58 -6.70 35.66 10.21
N LEU A 59 -7.18 34.63 10.92
CA LEU A 59 -7.89 33.49 10.28
C LEU A 59 -9.12 33.92 9.49
N SER A 60 -9.86 34.93 9.96
CA SER A 60 -11.04 35.47 9.26
C SER A 60 -10.73 36.10 7.91
N ARG A 61 -9.46 36.34 7.61
CA ARG A 61 -8.98 36.88 6.35
C ARG A 61 -8.29 35.84 5.47
N LEU A 62 -8.09 34.62 5.96
CA LEU A 62 -7.51 33.55 5.14
C LEU A 62 -8.61 32.90 4.30
N PRO A 63 -8.41 32.79 2.97
CA PRO A 63 -9.24 31.96 2.12
C PRO A 63 -9.24 30.49 2.55
N HIS A 64 -10.26 29.74 2.14
CA HIS A 64 -10.43 28.34 2.55
C HIS A 64 -9.33 27.41 2.02
N ASP A 65 -8.93 27.59 0.76
CA ASP A 65 -7.82 26.90 0.10
C ASP A 65 -6.47 27.16 0.79
N VAL A 66 -6.21 28.39 1.22
CA VAL A 66 -5.00 28.71 2.01
C VAL A 66 -5.02 28.00 3.36
N LEU A 67 -6.17 27.98 4.04
CA LEU A 67 -6.31 27.27 5.31
C LEU A 67 -6.17 25.75 5.13
N GLU A 68 -6.71 25.20 4.05
CA GLU A 68 -6.57 23.80 3.68
C GLU A 68 -5.10 23.43 3.43
N PHE A 69 -4.39 24.23 2.62
CA PHE A 69 -2.97 24.10 2.36
C PHE A 69 -2.13 24.11 3.65
N LEU A 70 -2.39 25.07 4.54
CA LEU A 70 -1.69 25.16 5.82
C LEU A 70 -1.96 23.93 6.71
N LEU A 71 -3.19 23.42 6.72
CA LEU A 71 -3.51 22.20 7.46
C LEU A 71 -2.81 20.98 6.85
N ASP A 72 -2.83 20.85 5.52
CA ASP A 72 -2.15 19.77 4.80
C ASP A 72 -0.64 19.75 5.12
N LEU A 73 0.02 20.92 5.13
CA LEU A 73 1.42 21.05 5.54
C LEU A 73 1.65 20.67 7.00
N VAL A 74 0.78 21.10 7.92
CA VAL A 74 0.87 20.73 9.34
C VAL A 74 0.85 19.22 9.50
N PHE A 75 -0.12 18.55 8.88
CA PHE A 75 -0.24 17.10 9.03
C PHE A 75 0.92 16.39 8.35
N TRP A 76 1.30 16.81 7.14
CA TRP A 76 2.45 16.25 6.43
C TRP A 76 3.76 16.31 7.24
N CYS A 77 4.00 17.42 7.94
CA CYS A 77 5.19 17.58 8.80
C CYS A 77 5.12 16.75 10.09
N ARG A 78 3.93 16.34 10.54
CA ARG A 78 3.71 15.63 11.81
C ARG A 78 3.68 14.13 11.65
N THR A 79 3.26 13.64 10.49
CA THR A 79 3.08 12.22 10.21
C THR A 79 4.38 11.63 9.69
N THR A 80 5.33 11.37 10.58
CA THR A 80 6.59 10.77 10.14
C THR A 80 6.52 9.27 9.92
N HIS A 81 5.52 8.54 10.46
CA HIS A 81 5.52 7.07 10.38
C HIS A 81 4.12 6.42 10.36
N PRO A 82 3.81 5.54 9.39
CA PRO A 82 2.77 4.50 9.53
C PRO A 82 3.26 3.23 10.26
N GLY A 83 4.53 3.18 10.69
CA GLY A 83 5.13 2.01 11.37
C GLY A 83 4.84 1.93 12.89
N PRO A 84 5.14 0.77 13.52
CA PRO A 84 4.85 0.50 14.94
C PRO A 84 5.68 1.37 15.89
N GLU A 85 6.79 1.93 15.39
CA GLU A 85 7.68 2.86 16.08
C GLU A 85 7.09 4.27 16.25
N ALA A 86 5.92 4.55 15.67
CA ALA A 86 5.24 5.86 15.77
C ALA A 86 4.78 6.23 17.20
N PHE A 87 4.96 5.33 18.17
CA PHE A 87 4.73 5.61 19.58
C PHE A 87 6.06 5.46 20.32
N PRO A 88 6.80 6.55 20.57
CA PRO A 88 8.04 6.47 21.34
C PRO A 88 7.74 5.88 22.71
N SER A 89 8.39 4.76 22.99
CA SER A 89 8.52 4.15 24.31
C SER A 89 9.09 5.21 25.27
N GLY A 90 8.32 5.61 26.28
CA GLY A 90 8.88 6.22 27.49
C GLY A 90 8.99 7.74 27.58
N VAL A 91 8.62 8.56 26.58
CA VAL A 91 8.65 10.03 26.76
C VAL A 91 7.32 10.53 27.36
N GLN A 92 7.37 10.91 28.63
CA GLN A 92 6.30 11.64 29.31
C GLN A 92 5.96 12.92 28.52
N THR A 93 4.79 12.96 27.87
CA THR A 93 4.30 14.16 27.17
C THR A 93 3.38 14.97 28.09
N SER A 94 3.98 15.57 29.12
CA SER A 94 3.46 16.80 29.71
C SER A 94 4.23 17.98 29.09
N GLY A 95 3.70 18.55 28.00
CA GLY A 95 4.21 19.81 27.44
C GLY A 95 4.24 19.86 25.92
N ARG A 96 4.16 21.09 25.38
CA ARG A 96 4.15 21.49 23.95
C ARG A 96 5.34 21.00 23.09
N LYS A 97 6.21 20.11 23.61
CA LYS A 97 7.38 19.56 22.90
C LYS A 97 6.88 18.55 21.86
N GLY A 98 7.01 18.87 20.57
CA GLY A 98 6.57 18.01 19.46
C GLY A 98 5.59 18.65 18.48
N LEU A 99 5.28 19.95 18.62
CA LEU A 99 4.48 20.67 17.62
C LEU A 99 5.31 21.16 16.42
N GLY A 100 6.65 21.16 16.50
CA GLY A 100 7.48 21.80 15.49
C GLY A 100 7.25 23.32 15.42
N PHE A 101 8.11 24.04 14.71
CA PHE A 101 7.92 25.48 14.52
C PHE A 101 6.57 25.80 13.84
N LEU A 102 6.23 25.08 12.78
CA LEU A 102 5.01 25.27 12.01
C LEU A 102 3.75 24.96 12.83
N GLY A 103 3.74 23.88 13.61
CA GLY A 103 2.60 23.56 14.48
C GLY A 103 2.46 24.51 15.67
N VAL A 104 3.56 25.06 16.22
CA VAL A 104 3.50 26.10 17.27
C VAL A 104 2.89 27.38 16.71
N LEU A 105 3.39 27.86 15.56
CA LEU A 105 2.89 29.07 14.92
C LEU A 105 1.41 28.97 14.52
N LEU A 106 1.01 27.84 13.93
CA LEU A 106 -0.33 27.67 13.39
C LEU A 106 -1.33 27.15 14.44
N ALA A 107 -0.90 26.79 15.66
CA ALA A 107 -1.75 26.21 16.69
C ALA A 107 -3.06 26.99 16.96
N PRO A 108 -3.08 28.34 17.02
CA PRO A 108 -4.33 29.09 17.20
C PRO A 108 -5.30 28.91 16.02
N LYS A 109 -4.77 28.96 14.78
CA LYS A 109 -5.54 28.80 13.54
C LYS A 109 -6.10 27.38 13.42
N ILE A 110 -5.27 26.37 13.65
CA ILE A 110 -5.66 24.95 13.64
C ILE A 110 -6.77 24.69 14.65
N ARG A 111 -6.61 25.17 15.90
CA ARG A 111 -7.64 25.02 16.95
C ARG A 111 -8.96 25.64 16.55
N LYS A 112 -8.91 26.84 15.96
CA LYS A 112 -10.10 27.54 15.49
C LYS A 112 -10.74 26.81 14.31
N ALA A 113 -9.95 26.36 13.32
CA ALA A 113 -10.41 25.57 12.18
C ALA A 113 -11.12 24.29 12.63
N PHE A 114 -10.55 23.51 13.56
CA PHE A 114 -11.24 22.34 14.10
C PHE A 114 -12.50 22.68 14.91
N SER A 115 -12.50 23.80 15.63
CA SER A 115 -13.70 24.25 16.35
C SER A 115 -14.85 24.66 15.41
N THR A 116 -14.52 25.11 14.19
CA THR A 116 -15.47 25.48 13.13
C THR A 116 -15.56 24.42 12.05
N LEU A 117 -14.93 23.26 12.23
CA LEU A 117 -14.81 22.11 11.32
C LEU A 117 -15.40 22.34 9.90
N PRO A 118 -14.71 23.07 9.02
CA PRO A 118 -15.21 23.35 7.68
C PRO A 118 -15.48 22.04 6.89
N PRO A 119 -16.40 22.05 5.91
CA PRO A 119 -16.71 20.85 5.12
C PRO A 119 -15.49 20.20 4.47
N PHE A 120 -14.51 20.98 4.00
CA PHE A 120 -13.27 20.44 3.43
C PHE A 120 -12.46 19.65 4.48
N VAL A 121 -12.36 20.13 5.71
CA VAL A 121 -11.70 19.42 6.82
C VAL A 121 -12.46 18.14 7.20
N GLU A 122 -13.80 18.15 7.14
CA GLU A 122 -14.60 16.96 7.42
C GLU A 122 -14.30 15.81 6.45
N ALA A 123 -13.90 16.12 5.21
CA ALA A 123 -13.58 15.15 4.17
C ALA A 123 -12.12 14.64 4.21
N LYS A 124 -11.23 15.30 4.97
CA LYS A 124 -9.80 14.97 5.01
C LYS A 124 -9.51 13.69 5.78
N THR A 125 -8.46 13.00 5.36
CA THR A 125 -7.98 11.75 5.95
C THR A 125 -6.92 11.96 7.02
N TYR A 126 -6.90 13.13 7.68
CA TYR A 126 -5.99 13.41 8.78
C TYR A 126 -6.16 12.40 9.93
N PRO A 127 -5.07 11.88 10.53
CA PRO A 127 -5.16 10.95 11.66
C PRO A 127 -5.91 11.57 12.84
N LEU A 128 -6.92 10.85 13.33
CA LEU A 128 -7.77 11.33 14.41
C LEU A 128 -6.99 11.52 15.72
N ALA A 129 -5.96 10.72 15.96
CA ALA A 129 -5.08 10.85 17.13
C ALA A 129 -4.39 12.22 17.16
N GLU A 130 -3.88 12.68 16.02
CA GLU A 130 -3.20 13.97 15.88
C GLU A 130 -4.17 15.14 15.94
N VAL A 131 -5.31 15.00 15.27
CA VAL A 131 -6.39 15.99 15.33
C VAL A 131 -6.86 16.17 16.77
N ALA A 132 -7.00 15.08 17.52
CA ALA A 132 -7.39 15.13 18.92
C ALA A 132 -6.32 15.82 19.78
N ALA A 133 -5.03 15.73 19.43
CA ALA A 133 -3.96 16.45 20.11
C ALA A 133 -4.01 17.96 19.84
N LEU A 134 -4.36 18.35 18.61
CA LEU A 134 -4.38 19.73 18.14
C LEU A 134 -5.66 20.49 18.54
N GLY A 135 -6.80 19.82 18.64
CA GLY A 135 -8.07 20.48 18.95
C GLY A 135 -9.26 19.52 19.16
N VAL A 136 -10.45 20.11 19.27
CA VAL A 136 -11.71 19.36 19.32
C VAL A 136 -12.46 19.67 18.02
N PRO A 137 -12.63 18.70 17.09
CA PRO A 137 -13.45 18.89 15.90
C PRO A 137 -14.92 19.01 16.34
N VAL A 138 -15.55 20.17 16.15
CA VAL A 138 -16.97 20.38 16.51
C VAL A 138 -17.83 20.45 15.24
N PRO A 139 -18.63 19.41 14.96
CA PRO A 139 -19.48 19.37 13.77
C PRO A 139 -20.47 20.54 13.73
N ARG A 140 -20.78 21.04 12.53
CA ARG A 140 -21.65 22.22 12.31
C ARG A 140 -22.97 22.19 13.11
N PRO A 141 -23.71 21.06 13.19
CA PRO A 141 -24.98 21.01 13.94
C PRO A 141 -24.84 21.28 15.45
N PHE A 142 -23.65 21.11 16.02
CA PHE A 142 -23.43 21.21 17.47
C PHE A 142 -22.76 22.53 17.89
N ARG A 143 -22.40 23.42 16.96
CA ARG A 143 -21.61 24.62 17.30
C ARG A 143 -22.36 25.66 18.13
N LYS A 144 -23.67 25.82 17.88
CA LYS A 144 -24.51 26.88 18.45
C LYS A 144 -25.53 26.38 19.47
N SER A 145 -25.44 25.12 19.91
CA SER A 145 -26.38 24.50 20.85
C SER A 145 -25.68 24.04 22.14
N PRO A 146 -26.41 23.78 23.25
CA PRO A 146 -25.86 23.09 24.43
C PRO A 146 -25.14 21.76 24.08
N GLY A 147 -25.51 21.16 22.92
CA GLY A 147 -24.85 20.01 22.34
C GLY A 147 -23.35 20.23 22.04
N GLY A 148 -22.90 21.46 21.79
CA GLY A 148 -21.49 21.78 21.56
C GLY A 148 -20.61 21.65 22.80
N LEU A 149 -21.11 22.13 23.95
CA LEU A 149 -20.43 21.94 25.23
C LEU A 149 -20.38 20.46 25.61
N LEU A 150 -21.51 19.76 25.43
CA LEU A 150 -21.59 18.32 25.68
C LEU A 150 -20.65 17.53 24.75
N TRP A 151 -20.59 17.89 23.46
CA TRP A 151 -19.64 17.32 22.50
C TRP A 151 -18.21 17.51 22.98
N ARG A 152 -17.81 18.73 23.33
CA ARG A 152 -16.45 19.02 23.83
C ARG A 152 -16.11 18.20 25.07
N ARG A 153 -17.02 18.13 26.04
CA ARG A 153 -16.83 17.33 27.27
C ARG A 153 -16.64 15.85 26.94
N ARG A 154 -17.51 15.29 26.08
CA ARG A 154 -17.46 13.88 25.69
C ARG A 154 -16.24 13.57 24.83
N PHE A 155 -15.88 14.45 23.89
CA PHE A 155 -14.68 14.33 23.06
C PHE A 155 -13.39 14.31 23.90
N ARG A 156 -13.30 15.11 24.97
CA ARG A 156 -12.15 15.01 25.90
C ARG A 156 -12.04 13.61 26.54
N ILE A 157 -13.17 13.03 26.96
CA ILE A 157 -13.22 11.68 27.54
C ILE A 157 -12.83 10.63 26.49
N PHE A 158 -13.38 10.71 25.28
CA PHE A 158 -12.99 9.83 24.17
C PHE A 158 -11.52 9.97 23.82
N ARG A 159 -11.02 11.20 23.66
CA ARG A 159 -9.61 11.47 23.36
C ARG A 159 -8.71 10.76 24.37
N ARG A 160 -8.98 10.91 25.67
CA ARG A 160 -8.22 10.25 26.72
C ARG A 160 -8.21 8.73 26.52
N ARG A 161 -9.39 8.11 26.41
CA ARG A 161 -9.53 6.65 26.24
C ARG A 161 -8.94 6.13 24.93
N PHE A 162 -9.11 6.87 23.84
CA PHE A 162 -8.59 6.54 22.53
C PHE A 162 -7.06 6.55 22.53
N LEU A 163 -6.43 7.57 23.10
CA LEU A 163 -4.97 7.66 23.23
C LEU A 163 -4.42 6.62 24.22
N GLU A 164 -5.11 6.36 25.34
CA GLU A 164 -4.75 5.28 26.28
C GLU A 164 -4.80 3.90 25.60
N ASN A 165 -5.81 3.65 24.76
CA ASN A 165 -5.91 2.41 23.99
C ASN A 165 -4.77 2.26 22.99
N LEU A 166 -4.49 3.31 22.20
CA LEU A 166 -3.38 3.30 21.25
C LEU A 166 -2.04 3.03 21.94
N ARG A 167 -1.76 3.71 23.06
CA ARG A 167 -0.53 3.47 23.84
C ARG A 167 -0.44 2.05 24.38
N ALA A 168 -1.56 1.50 24.87
CA ALA A 168 -1.59 0.13 25.39
C ALA A 168 -1.36 -0.92 24.28
N GLU A 169 -1.74 -0.62 23.04
CA GLU A 169 -1.45 -1.48 21.88
C GLU A 169 0.02 -1.37 21.50
N SER A 170 0.57 -0.15 21.46
CA SER A 170 2.00 0.05 21.18
C SER A 170 2.91 -0.57 22.24
N GLY A 171 2.54 -0.51 23.52
CA GLY A 171 3.31 -1.08 24.64
C GLY A 171 3.20 -2.60 24.77
N ARG A 172 2.19 -3.24 24.16
CA ARG A 172 2.08 -4.71 24.09
C ARG A 172 2.93 -5.33 22.99
N ASN A 173 3.45 -4.52 22.06
CA ASN A 173 4.34 -4.98 20.98
C ASN A 173 5.75 -5.40 21.45
N GLY A 174 6.01 -5.44 22.77
CA GLY A 174 7.21 -6.06 23.34
C GLY A 174 7.23 -7.59 23.27
N LEU A 175 6.08 -8.24 22.97
CA LEU A 175 6.05 -9.62 22.48
C LEU A 175 5.64 -9.57 21.01
N PRO A 176 6.57 -9.82 20.07
CA PRO A 176 6.23 -9.80 18.67
C PRO A 176 5.32 -10.99 18.40
N VAL A 177 4.02 -10.74 18.20
CA VAL A 177 3.27 -11.62 17.31
C VAL A 177 3.81 -11.28 15.93
N GLU A 178 4.92 -11.90 15.54
CA GLU A 178 5.81 -11.58 14.41
C GLU A 178 5.12 -11.44 13.03
N ASN A 179 3.80 -11.57 12.93
CA ASN A 179 3.11 -11.75 11.66
C ASN A 179 1.76 -11.00 11.50
N GLU A 180 1.35 -10.13 12.44
CA GLU A 180 0.12 -9.34 12.20
C GLU A 180 0.43 -7.96 11.61
N PRO A 181 -0.05 -7.65 10.38
CA PRO A 181 0.23 -6.37 9.75
C PRO A 181 -0.48 -5.23 10.49
N LEU A 182 0.25 -4.12 10.66
CA LEU A 182 -0.26 -2.94 11.33
C LEU A 182 -1.41 -2.31 10.54
N CYS A 183 -2.48 -1.97 11.25
CA CYS A 183 -3.62 -1.32 10.67
C CYS A 183 -3.44 0.20 10.64
N SER A 184 -3.79 0.83 9.52
CA SER A 184 -3.78 2.30 9.37
C SER A 184 -4.63 3.00 10.44
N PRO A 185 -4.28 4.24 10.82
CA PRO A 185 -5.00 4.99 11.85
C PRO A 185 -6.42 5.37 11.40
N VAL A 186 -7.31 5.55 12.38
CA VAL A 186 -8.63 6.16 12.16
C VAL A 186 -8.46 7.62 11.76
N THR A 187 -9.26 8.10 10.80
CA THR A 187 -9.15 9.46 10.26
C THR A 187 -10.32 10.38 10.65
N VAL A 188 -10.20 11.68 10.36
CA VAL A 188 -11.31 12.65 10.48
C VAL A 188 -12.46 12.27 9.57
N SER A 189 -12.19 11.91 8.32
CA SER A 189 -13.20 11.45 7.37
C SER A 189 -14.03 10.27 7.91
N ASP A 190 -13.37 9.30 8.57
CA ASP A 190 -14.07 8.17 9.22
C ASP A 190 -15.01 8.66 10.33
N LEU A 191 -14.50 9.52 11.22
CA LEU A 191 -15.30 10.10 12.30
C LEU A 191 -16.47 10.94 11.73
N SER A 192 -16.24 11.69 10.65
CA SER A 192 -17.24 12.51 9.97
C SER A 192 -18.39 11.68 9.43
N ARG A 193 -18.09 10.58 8.72
CA ARG A 193 -19.08 9.65 8.18
C ARG A 193 -19.98 9.07 9.28
N VAL A 194 -19.42 8.70 10.43
CA VAL A 194 -20.19 8.15 11.56
C VAL A 194 -21.16 9.17 12.15
N TRP A 195 -20.78 10.45 12.28
CA TRP A 195 -21.71 11.44 12.82
C TRP A 195 -22.69 11.97 11.78
N GLN A 196 -22.34 11.98 10.50
CA GLN A 196 -23.18 12.46 9.39
C GLN A 196 -24.25 11.44 8.99
N GLY A 197 -24.04 10.15 9.29
CA GLY A 197 -24.91 9.05 8.84
C GLY A 197 -26.41 9.25 9.15
N GLY A 198 -27.20 9.33 8.07
CA GLY A 198 -28.67 9.30 8.01
C GLY A 198 -29.32 10.57 7.40
N PRO A 199 -30.24 10.44 6.41
CA PRO A 199 -30.87 11.58 5.73
C PRO A 199 -31.67 12.51 6.68
N GLN A 200 -32.19 11.98 7.78
CA GLN A 200 -32.95 12.73 8.79
C GLN A 200 -32.11 13.17 10.01
N ARG A 201 -30.84 12.77 10.11
CA ARG A 201 -30.07 12.88 11.38
C ARG A 201 -29.22 14.13 11.54
N ARG A 202 -29.21 15.01 10.53
CA ARG A 202 -28.53 16.33 10.59
C ARG A 202 -29.21 17.32 11.54
N ARG A 203 -30.46 17.07 11.95
CA ARG A 203 -31.27 17.97 12.80
C ARG A 203 -31.53 17.48 14.24
N LEU A 204 -31.09 16.27 14.61
CA LEU A 204 -31.38 15.70 15.93
C LEU A 204 -30.39 16.16 17.02
N PRO A 205 -30.86 16.43 18.26
CA PRO A 205 -29.99 16.83 19.38
C PRO A 205 -28.96 15.75 19.73
N PHE A 206 -27.80 16.19 20.21
CA PHE A 206 -26.70 15.30 20.58
C PHE A 206 -27.01 14.50 21.86
N ARG A 207 -27.11 13.17 21.77
CA ARG A 207 -27.40 12.27 22.92
C ARG A 207 -26.16 11.50 23.38
N PRO A 208 -25.95 11.26 24.70
CA PRO A 208 -24.82 10.48 25.22
C PRO A 208 -24.63 9.10 24.59
N GLY A 209 -25.73 8.38 24.30
CA GLY A 209 -25.69 7.08 23.63
C GLY A 209 -25.11 7.12 22.21
N ARG A 210 -25.23 8.26 21.50
CA ARG A 210 -24.62 8.46 20.17
C ARG A 210 -23.10 8.46 20.25
N PHE A 211 -22.55 9.08 21.30
CA PHE A 211 -21.12 9.12 21.53
C PHE A 211 -20.53 7.76 21.93
N LEU A 212 -21.29 6.96 22.67
CA LEU A 212 -20.93 5.56 22.94
C LEU A 212 -20.90 4.74 21.65
N ARG A 213 -21.83 4.95 20.70
CA ARG A 213 -21.79 4.28 19.39
C ARG A 213 -20.59 4.70 18.56
N ILE A 214 -20.27 6.00 18.51
CA ILE A 214 -19.04 6.51 17.86
C ILE A 214 -17.81 5.88 18.50
N GLY A 215 -17.71 5.89 19.83
CA GLY A 215 -16.59 5.30 20.56
C GLY A 215 -16.47 3.79 20.40
N ARG A 216 -17.58 3.04 20.34
CA ARG A 216 -17.58 1.59 20.09
C ARG A 216 -17.18 1.25 18.66
N PHE A 217 -17.57 2.09 17.70
CA PHE A 217 -17.25 1.90 16.30
C PHE A 217 -15.76 2.21 16.03
N LEU A 218 -15.26 3.38 16.46
CA LEU A 218 -13.86 3.76 16.28
C LEU A 218 -12.91 2.99 17.21
N GLY A 219 -13.44 2.51 18.34
CA GLY A 219 -12.75 1.67 19.31
C GLY A 219 -13.11 0.19 19.17
N ALA A 220 -13.67 -0.24 18.03
CA ALA A 220 -13.80 -1.66 17.71
C ALA A 220 -12.42 -2.29 17.95
N SER A 221 -12.41 -3.18 18.91
CA SER A 221 -11.26 -3.52 19.72
C SER A 221 -10.09 -3.99 18.86
N MET A 222 -8.90 -3.35 18.92
CA MET A 222 -7.67 -4.09 18.61
C MET A 222 -7.32 -5.08 19.75
N ARG A 223 -8.09 -5.09 20.85
CA ARG A 223 -7.86 -5.85 22.10
C ARG A 223 -8.63 -7.18 22.23
N ARG A 224 -9.44 -7.64 21.28
CA ARG A 224 -10.45 -8.69 21.57
C ARG A 224 -9.92 -10.13 21.57
N SER A 225 -8.60 -10.33 21.54
CA SER A 225 -8.00 -11.67 21.51
C SER A 225 -7.69 -12.30 22.88
N ALA A 226 -7.93 -11.63 24.01
CA ALA A 226 -7.44 -12.14 25.31
C ALA A 226 -8.50 -12.40 26.40
N LEU A 227 -9.78 -12.04 26.21
CA LEU A 227 -10.77 -12.11 27.33
C LEU A 227 -12.14 -12.68 26.97
N ARG A 228 -12.25 -13.48 25.90
CA ARG A 228 -13.46 -14.30 25.69
C ARG A 228 -13.09 -15.71 25.27
N SER A 229 -12.53 -16.44 26.22
CA SER A 229 -12.78 -17.87 26.34
C SER A 229 -14.06 -18.03 27.18
N PRO A 230 -15.17 -18.59 26.65
CA PRO A 230 -16.28 -19.03 27.47
C PRO A 230 -16.03 -20.50 27.84
N PHE A 231 -15.11 -20.73 28.78
CA PHE A 231 -15.15 -21.91 29.65
C PHE A 231 -15.38 -21.32 31.03
N LEU A 232 -16.52 -21.52 31.68
CA LEU A 232 -16.93 -22.77 32.32
C LEU A 232 -18.47 -22.95 32.23
N PRO A 233 -18.96 -24.20 32.27
CA PRO A 233 -19.56 -24.64 33.52
C PRO A 233 -18.68 -25.70 34.17
N ALA A 234 -18.71 -25.71 35.50
CA ALA A 234 -17.98 -26.63 36.35
C ALA A 234 -18.26 -28.08 35.95
N SER A 235 -17.19 -28.83 35.68
CA SER A 235 -17.21 -30.28 35.55
C SER A 235 -17.38 -30.93 36.93
N GLY A 236 -18.43 -31.73 37.08
CA GLY A 236 -18.36 -32.94 37.88
C GLY A 236 -17.47 -33.98 37.17
N MET A 237 -16.74 -34.72 37.99
CA MET A 237 -15.76 -35.78 37.73
C MET A 237 -16.01 -36.70 36.51
N ALA A 238 -14.92 -37.07 35.80
CA ALA A 238 -14.42 -38.45 35.65
C ALA A 238 -13.72 -38.75 34.29
N SER A 239 -12.42 -39.05 34.39
CA SER A 239 -11.60 -40.08 33.70
C SER A 239 -11.64 -40.34 32.17
N LYS A 240 -10.43 -40.18 31.59
CA LYS A 240 -9.65 -41.09 30.71
C LYS A 240 -10.14 -41.46 29.29
N GLY A 241 -9.30 -41.11 28.31
CA GLY A 241 -9.13 -41.78 27.01
C GLY A 241 -8.50 -40.84 25.94
N PRO A 242 -7.37 -41.18 25.28
CA PRO A 242 -6.82 -40.36 24.19
C PRO A 242 -7.53 -40.73 22.88
N ALA A 243 -8.60 -40.01 22.55
CA ALA A 243 -9.32 -40.19 21.29
C ALA A 243 -9.64 -38.84 20.68
N GLY A 244 -9.21 -38.67 19.42
CA GLY A 244 -9.75 -37.72 18.45
C GLY A 244 -9.91 -36.27 18.90
N PHE A 245 -8.93 -35.42 18.58
CA PHE A 245 -9.20 -33.99 18.44
C PHE A 245 -10.20 -33.80 17.30
N GLN A 246 -11.48 -33.82 17.66
CA GLN A 246 -12.58 -33.41 16.80
C GLN A 246 -12.34 -31.95 16.44
N TYR A 247 -12.03 -31.72 15.17
CA TYR A 247 -12.14 -30.42 14.55
C TYR A 247 -13.60 -29.98 14.65
N GLY A 248 -13.89 -29.16 15.66
CA GLY A 248 -15.09 -28.35 15.67
C GLY A 248 -15.05 -27.42 14.47
N GLY A 249 -15.69 -27.85 13.39
CA GLY A 249 -16.00 -27.05 12.22
C GLY A 249 -16.89 -25.88 12.61
N VAL A 250 -16.27 -24.84 13.19
CA VAL A 250 -16.86 -23.51 13.19
C VAL A 250 -16.83 -23.09 11.75
N ARG A 251 -17.98 -23.15 11.06
CA ARG A 251 -18.26 -22.36 9.86
C ARG A 251 -17.85 -20.93 10.21
N ALA A 252 -16.64 -20.57 9.81
CA ALA A 252 -16.05 -19.28 10.06
C ALA A 252 -16.91 -18.27 9.31
N SER A 253 -17.78 -17.56 10.04
CA SER A 253 -18.35 -16.31 9.55
C SER A 253 -17.18 -15.35 9.33
N SER A 254 -16.62 -15.35 8.13
CA SER A 254 -15.63 -14.40 7.62
C SER A 254 -16.25 -13.05 7.26
N ALA A 255 -17.57 -12.90 7.45
CA ALA A 255 -18.33 -11.72 7.10
C ALA A 255 -17.76 -10.46 7.75
N VAL A 256 -17.46 -9.46 6.92
CA VAL A 256 -17.06 -8.12 7.36
C VAL A 256 -18.20 -7.50 8.17
N GLU A 257 -17.92 -7.12 9.41
CA GLU A 257 -18.87 -6.41 10.27
C GLU A 257 -19.03 -4.96 9.82
N SER A 258 -17.92 -4.33 9.40
CA SER A 258 -17.92 -2.99 8.83
C SER A 258 -16.68 -2.71 7.99
N TRP A 259 -16.83 -1.97 6.90
CA TRP A 259 -15.71 -1.43 6.12
C TRP A 259 -15.60 0.07 6.33
N GLY A 260 -14.65 0.48 7.17
CA GLY A 260 -14.62 1.83 7.68
C GLY A 260 -16.01 2.27 8.13
N ALA A 261 -16.32 3.54 7.92
CA ALA A 261 -17.62 4.14 8.24
C ALA A 261 -18.61 4.18 7.05
N LEU A 262 -18.42 3.32 6.05
CA LEU A 262 -19.18 3.37 4.78
C LEU A 262 -20.58 2.71 4.85
N GLY A 263 -20.87 1.95 5.91
CA GLY A 263 -22.17 1.32 6.13
C GLY A 263 -22.35 -0.02 5.40
N SER A 264 -23.53 -0.62 5.54
CA SER A 264 -23.82 -1.99 5.05
C SER A 264 -23.82 -2.13 3.53
N GLY A 265 -24.19 -1.08 2.80
CA GLY A 265 -24.14 -1.08 1.33
C GLY A 265 -22.73 -1.27 0.79
N ALA A 266 -21.74 -0.62 1.41
CA ALA A 266 -20.33 -0.77 1.06
C ALA A 266 -19.78 -2.14 1.46
N VAL A 267 -20.20 -2.68 2.61
CA VAL A 267 -19.86 -4.06 3.00
C VAL A 267 -20.38 -5.06 1.97
N ARG A 268 -21.63 -4.94 1.55
CA ARG A 268 -22.23 -5.80 0.52
C ARG A 268 -21.50 -5.67 -0.82
N PHE A 269 -21.12 -4.45 -1.20
CA PHE A 269 -20.28 -4.22 -2.39
C PHE A 269 -18.90 -4.88 -2.26
N LEU A 270 -18.24 -4.80 -1.10
CA LEU A 270 -16.95 -5.46 -0.86
C LEU A 270 -17.06 -6.99 -0.99
N GLU A 271 -18.12 -7.60 -0.45
CA GLU A 271 -18.33 -9.05 -0.57
C GLU A 271 -18.57 -9.47 -2.03
N GLU A 272 -19.40 -8.75 -2.78
CA GLU A 272 -19.61 -9.02 -4.22
C GLU A 272 -18.33 -8.78 -5.04
N LEU A 273 -17.52 -7.78 -4.67
CA LEU A 273 -16.22 -7.52 -5.29
C LEU A 273 -15.24 -8.66 -5.03
N VAL A 274 -15.23 -9.19 -3.81
CA VAL A 274 -14.44 -10.37 -3.44
C VAL A 274 -14.88 -11.60 -4.26
N ASP A 275 -16.19 -11.80 -4.47
CA ASP A 275 -16.71 -12.89 -5.30
C ASP A 275 -16.29 -12.74 -6.77
N ALA A 276 -16.45 -11.55 -7.35
CA ALA A 276 -16.05 -11.27 -8.72
C ALA A 276 -14.54 -11.50 -8.95
N VAL A 277 -13.71 -11.05 -8.01
CA VAL A 277 -12.26 -11.25 -8.08
C VAL A 277 -11.91 -12.71 -7.86
N ALA A 278 -12.64 -13.45 -7.02
CA ALA A 278 -12.43 -14.89 -6.89
C ALA A 278 -12.69 -15.63 -8.21
N GLU A 279 -13.71 -15.25 -8.99
CA GLU A 279 -13.92 -15.80 -10.34
C GLU A 279 -12.75 -15.46 -11.29
N GLU A 280 -12.26 -14.23 -11.28
CA GLU A 280 -11.06 -13.82 -12.01
C GLU A 280 -9.86 -14.71 -11.63
N LEU A 281 -9.63 -14.96 -10.33
CA LEU A 281 -8.55 -15.82 -9.86
C LEU A 281 -8.73 -17.26 -10.33
N ARG A 282 -9.95 -17.81 -10.30
CA ARG A 282 -10.23 -19.16 -10.81
C ARG A 282 -9.94 -19.26 -12.32
N ALA A 283 -10.27 -18.23 -13.10
CA ALA A 283 -9.98 -18.18 -14.53
C ALA A 283 -8.48 -18.12 -14.83
N VAL A 284 -7.72 -17.32 -14.07
CA VAL A 284 -6.26 -17.23 -14.16
C VAL A 284 -5.61 -18.58 -13.83
N ARG A 285 -5.99 -19.18 -12.69
CA ARG A 285 -5.49 -20.49 -12.25
C ARG A 285 -5.79 -21.58 -13.28
N ARG A 286 -7.05 -21.67 -13.73
CA ARG A 286 -7.49 -22.67 -14.72
C ARG A 286 -6.65 -22.60 -15.98
N LEU A 287 -6.45 -21.40 -16.53
CA LEU A 287 -5.64 -21.25 -17.75
C LEU A 287 -4.21 -21.75 -17.54
N ALA A 288 -3.55 -21.31 -16.47
CA ALA A 288 -2.17 -21.68 -16.19
C ALA A 288 -2.01 -23.20 -15.94
N GLU A 289 -2.92 -23.82 -15.19
CA GLU A 289 -2.92 -25.27 -14.98
C GLU A 289 -3.22 -26.05 -16.26
N ALA A 290 -4.18 -25.60 -17.07
CA ALA A 290 -4.52 -26.22 -18.34
C ALA A 290 -3.32 -26.20 -19.31
N VAL A 291 -2.62 -25.07 -19.41
CA VAL A 291 -1.41 -24.94 -20.22
C VAL A 291 -0.30 -25.84 -19.68
N SER A 292 -0.06 -25.84 -18.37
CA SER A 292 0.96 -26.68 -17.76
C SER A 292 0.71 -28.17 -18.03
N ARG A 293 -0.54 -28.62 -17.82
CA ARG A 293 -1.00 -29.99 -18.08
C ARG A 293 -0.82 -30.38 -19.54
N ALA A 294 -1.39 -29.60 -20.46
CA ALA A 294 -1.42 -29.92 -21.89
C ALA A 294 -0.03 -29.93 -22.52
N ARG A 295 0.86 -29.04 -22.07
CA ARG A 295 2.23 -28.92 -22.60
C ARG A 295 3.24 -29.75 -21.82
N ARG A 296 2.87 -30.34 -20.68
CA ARG A 296 3.76 -31.03 -19.73
C ARG A 296 4.97 -30.16 -19.36
N ARG A 297 4.71 -28.89 -19.11
CA ARG A 297 5.73 -27.89 -18.76
C ARG A 297 5.35 -27.10 -17.53
N VAL A 298 6.34 -26.72 -16.74
CA VAL A 298 6.13 -25.79 -15.63
C VAL A 298 5.73 -24.43 -16.21
N VAL A 299 4.69 -23.83 -15.63
CA VAL A 299 4.28 -22.46 -15.97
C VAL A 299 4.85 -21.49 -14.93
N LEU A 300 5.62 -20.51 -15.39
CA LEU A 300 6.02 -19.36 -14.59
C LEU A 300 4.98 -18.26 -14.79
N SER A 301 4.18 -17.98 -13.76
CA SER A 301 3.08 -17.02 -13.82
C SER A 301 3.52 -15.67 -13.22
N LEU A 302 3.83 -14.70 -14.06
CA LEU A 302 4.29 -13.36 -13.67
C LEU A 302 3.11 -12.40 -13.57
N HIS A 303 2.98 -11.68 -12.46
CA HIS A 303 1.86 -10.79 -12.18
C HIS A 303 2.35 -9.36 -11.93
N ASN A 304 2.00 -8.42 -12.80
CA ASN A 304 2.46 -7.04 -12.64
C ASN A 304 1.77 -6.36 -11.44
N ALA A 305 2.59 -5.78 -10.55
CA ALA A 305 2.08 -5.12 -9.35
C ALA A 305 1.23 -3.86 -9.65
N ALA A 306 0.24 -3.60 -8.80
CA ALA A 306 -0.79 -2.53 -8.88
C ALA A 306 -1.99 -2.77 -9.83
N SER A 307 -1.83 -3.46 -10.95
CA SER A 307 -2.93 -3.72 -11.90
C SER A 307 -3.39 -5.18 -11.85
N ALA A 308 -2.45 -6.13 -11.86
CA ALA A 308 -2.72 -7.57 -11.89
C ALA A 308 -2.20 -8.33 -10.66
N ALA A 309 -1.73 -7.61 -9.62
CA ALA A 309 -1.15 -8.24 -8.41
C ALA A 309 -2.08 -9.29 -7.77
N CYS A 310 -3.40 -9.01 -7.74
CA CYS A 310 -4.38 -9.91 -7.15
C CYS A 310 -4.39 -11.29 -7.85
N SER A 311 -4.15 -11.31 -9.16
CA SER A 311 -4.08 -12.54 -9.96
C SER A 311 -3.00 -13.50 -9.47
N GLY A 312 -1.93 -13.00 -8.84
CA GLY A 312 -0.89 -13.86 -8.25
C GLY A 312 -1.34 -14.62 -7.01
N TRP A 313 -2.45 -14.22 -6.38
CA TRP A 313 -3.05 -14.95 -5.27
C TRP A 313 -3.94 -16.10 -5.72
N ALA A 314 -4.09 -16.34 -7.02
CA ALA A 314 -4.93 -17.39 -7.59
C ALA A 314 -4.44 -18.81 -7.30
N PHE A 315 -3.16 -18.96 -6.93
CA PHE A 315 -2.50 -20.26 -6.87
C PHE A 315 -2.37 -20.77 -5.44
N GLN A 316 -2.50 -22.08 -5.29
CA GLN A 316 -2.04 -22.77 -4.09
C GLN A 316 -0.52 -22.66 -3.99
N ASP A 317 0.02 -22.82 -2.78
CA ASP A 317 1.46 -22.95 -2.63
C ASP A 317 1.99 -24.13 -3.46
N VAL A 318 3.24 -24.03 -3.88
CA VAL A 318 3.88 -25.01 -4.79
C VAL A 318 3.86 -26.43 -4.24
N ASP A 319 3.90 -26.62 -2.92
CA ASP A 319 3.83 -27.92 -2.24
C ASP A 319 2.42 -28.51 -2.21
N ARG A 320 1.39 -27.73 -2.51
CA ARG A 320 -0.02 -28.17 -2.45
C ARG A 320 -0.65 -28.48 -3.80
N GLN A 321 0.09 -28.25 -4.88
CA GLN A 321 -0.36 -28.54 -6.24
C GLN A 321 -0.26 -30.03 -6.62
N PHE A 322 0.17 -30.88 -5.68
CA PHE A 322 0.28 -32.33 -5.85
C PHE A 322 -0.96 -33.03 -5.28
N ALA A 323 -1.46 -34.04 -5.98
CA ALA A 323 -2.59 -34.84 -5.50
C ALA A 323 -2.24 -35.67 -4.26
N GLU A 324 -1.00 -36.16 -4.17
CA GLU A 324 -0.52 -37.00 -3.07
C GLU A 324 0.42 -36.25 -2.13
N ALA A 325 0.15 -36.33 -0.82
CA ALA A 325 0.99 -35.70 0.21
C ALA A 325 2.46 -36.17 0.17
N ARG A 326 2.70 -37.45 -0.16
CA ARG A 326 4.06 -37.99 -0.28
C ARG A 326 4.84 -37.35 -1.42
N ALA A 327 4.19 -37.07 -2.55
CA ALA A 327 4.81 -36.41 -3.69
C ALA A 327 5.16 -34.95 -3.35
N ALA A 328 4.27 -34.26 -2.63
CA ALA A 328 4.52 -32.93 -2.08
C ALA A 328 5.73 -32.89 -1.14
N ASP A 329 5.77 -33.78 -0.15
CA ASP A 329 6.87 -33.86 0.81
C ASP A 329 8.21 -34.13 0.12
N LEU A 330 8.21 -35.05 -0.85
CA LEU A 330 9.41 -35.38 -1.62
C LEU A 330 9.85 -34.23 -2.53
N PHE A 331 8.91 -33.50 -3.13
CA PHE A 331 9.18 -32.28 -3.88
C PHE A 331 9.87 -31.23 -2.99
N VAL A 332 9.26 -30.91 -1.84
CA VAL A 332 9.81 -29.92 -0.90
C VAL A 332 11.19 -30.34 -0.38
N LYS A 333 11.34 -31.62 -0.03
CA LYS A 333 12.63 -32.19 0.40
C LYS A 333 13.68 -32.03 -0.69
N ASN A 334 13.39 -32.42 -1.93
CA ASN A 334 14.35 -32.33 -3.03
C ASN A 334 14.73 -30.88 -3.37
N VAL A 335 13.77 -29.95 -3.33
CA VAL A 335 14.05 -28.51 -3.51
C VAL A 335 14.98 -28.02 -2.39
N ARG A 336 14.72 -28.42 -1.14
CA ARG A 336 15.59 -28.10 0.01
C ARG A 336 17.00 -28.70 -0.16
N ASP A 337 17.10 -29.97 -0.53
CA ASP A 337 18.39 -30.66 -0.68
C ASP A 337 19.21 -30.00 -1.80
N ARG A 338 18.58 -29.58 -2.89
CA ARG A 338 19.22 -28.79 -3.96
C ARG A 338 19.72 -27.42 -3.46
N LEU A 339 18.94 -26.75 -2.61
CA LEU A 339 19.36 -25.48 -2.00
C LEU A 339 20.56 -25.65 -1.06
N ILE A 340 20.58 -26.73 -0.25
CA ILE A 340 21.68 -27.03 0.66
C ILE A 340 22.94 -27.42 -0.12
N ALA A 341 22.83 -28.37 -1.05
CA ALA A 341 23.95 -28.83 -1.87
C ALA A 341 24.61 -27.67 -2.63
N ARG A 342 23.79 -26.74 -3.17
CA ARG A 342 24.31 -25.52 -3.79
C ARG A 342 24.88 -24.54 -2.80
N SER A 343 24.30 -24.37 -1.61
CA SER A 343 24.88 -23.46 -0.60
C SER A 343 26.25 -23.94 -0.13
N LEU A 344 26.48 -25.26 -0.07
CA LEU A 344 27.78 -25.85 0.25
C LEU A 344 28.78 -25.75 -0.93
N SER A 345 28.31 -25.92 -2.17
CA SER A 345 29.16 -25.83 -3.37
C SER A 345 29.44 -24.40 -3.85
N GLU A 346 28.53 -23.45 -3.62
CA GLU A 346 28.57 -22.05 -4.08
C GLU A 346 29.09 -21.10 -2.99
N SER A 347 29.52 -21.62 -1.84
CA SER A 347 30.18 -20.82 -0.79
C SER A 347 31.50 -20.17 -1.29
N ALA A 348 31.98 -20.55 -2.49
CA ALA A 348 33.08 -19.92 -3.22
C ALA A 348 32.65 -19.07 -4.45
N ALA A 349 31.38 -19.08 -4.86
CA ALA A 349 30.89 -18.49 -6.12
C ALA A 349 29.69 -17.53 -5.92
N SER A 350 29.69 -16.77 -4.82
CA SER A 350 28.59 -15.85 -4.41
C SER A 350 28.33 -14.66 -5.35
N ASP A 351 28.85 -14.65 -6.58
CA ASP A 351 28.97 -13.43 -7.39
C ASP A 351 28.43 -13.57 -8.82
N ASP A 352 27.31 -14.30 -8.99
CA ASP A 352 26.60 -14.40 -10.28
C ASP A 352 26.41 -13.00 -10.90
N PRO A 353 27.12 -12.70 -12.00
CA PRO A 353 27.10 -11.37 -12.61
C PRO A 353 25.70 -10.97 -13.10
N MET A 354 24.87 -11.94 -13.52
CA MET A 354 23.53 -11.67 -14.01
C MET A 354 22.58 -11.32 -12.85
N LEU A 355 22.66 -12.03 -11.73
CA LEU A 355 21.86 -11.69 -10.55
C LEU A 355 22.22 -10.31 -9.99
N ARG A 356 23.49 -9.90 -10.06
CA ARG A 356 23.92 -8.53 -9.73
C ARG A 356 23.33 -7.48 -10.68
N LYS A 357 23.34 -7.74 -11.99
CA LYS A 357 22.70 -6.86 -12.99
C LYS A 357 21.20 -6.74 -12.76
N LEU A 358 20.51 -7.86 -12.49
CA LEU A 358 19.09 -7.88 -12.16
C LEU A 358 18.80 -7.10 -10.87
N TRP A 359 19.64 -7.24 -9.84
CA TRP A 359 19.51 -6.48 -8.59
C TRP A 359 19.70 -4.97 -8.82
N ALA A 360 20.74 -4.58 -9.56
CA ALA A 360 21.01 -3.19 -9.88
C ALA A 360 19.84 -2.56 -10.65
N ALA A 361 19.34 -3.24 -11.68
CA ALA A 361 18.19 -2.77 -12.45
C ALA A 361 16.93 -2.67 -11.59
N TRP A 362 16.65 -3.68 -10.75
CA TRP A 362 15.51 -3.64 -9.84
C TRP A 362 15.58 -2.46 -8.86
N GLN A 363 16.75 -2.22 -8.26
CA GLN A 363 16.97 -1.08 -7.36
C GLN A 363 16.80 0.26 -8.09
N GLU A 364 17.45 0.44 -9.23
CA GLU A 364 17.38 1.67 -10.03
C GLU A 364 15.93 2.00 -10.42
N ARG A 365 15.15 0.97 -10.76
CA ARG A 365 13.78 1.13 -11.22
C ARG A 365 12.79 1.45 -10.09
N LEU A 366 12.88 0.72 -8.98
CA LEU A 366 11.86 0.73 -7.93
C LEU A 366 12.28 1.43 -6.65
N ILE A 367 13.54 1.29 -6.26
CA ILE A 367 14.06 1.80 -4.98
C ILE A 367 14.59 3.22 -5.13
N THR A 368 15.44 3.48 -6.11
CA THR A 368 16.08 4.80 -6.27
C THR A 368 15.07 5.94 -6.34
N PRO A 369 13.98 5.88 -7.12
CA PRO A 369 12.99 6.97 -7.15
C PRO A 369 12.31 7.20 -5.79
N LYS A 370 12.03 6.12 -5.06
CA LYS A 370 11.42 6.19 -3.72
C LYS A 370 12.41 6.69 -2.67
N ALA A 371 13.69 6.36 -2.80
CA ALA A 371 14.76 6.87 -1.96
C ALA A 371 14.94 8.38 -2.16
N VAL A 372 15.00 8.85 -3.42
CA VAL A 372 15.06 10.29 -3.75
C VAL A 372 13.84 11.03 -3.17
N HIS A 373 12.64 10.49 -3.36
CA HIS A 373 11.43 11.07 -2.76
C HIS A 373 11.48 11.10 -1.23
N GLY A 374 11.90 10.00 -0.58
CA GLY A 374 12.02 9.94 0.87
C GLY A 374 13.04 10.93 1.45
N LEU A 375 14.18 11.11 0.77
CA LEU A 375 15.18 12.12 1.11
C LEU A 375 14.62 13.54 0.96
N TRP A 376 13.96 13.81 -0.17
CA TRP A 376 13.34 15.10 -0.47
C TRP A 376 12.25 15.46 0.55
N GLU A 377 11.40 14.51 0.95
CA GLU A 377 10.42 14.71 2.01
C GLU A 377 11.07 14.95 3.37
N ALA A 378 12.11 14.19 3.73
CA ALA A 378 12.85 14.39 4.97
C ALA A 378 13.44 15.80 5.03
N TRP A 379 13.95 16.29 3.90
CA TRP A 379 14.44 17.66 3.79
C TRP A 379 13.37 18.71 3.96
N GLY A 380 12.27 18.64 3.19
CA GLY A 380 11.18 19.59 3.30
C GLY A 380 10.55 19.63 4.69
N ARG A 381 10.36 18.46 5.32
CA ARG A 381 9.87 18.39 6.70
C ARG A 381 10.81 19.04 7.69
N ALA A 382 12.12 18.80 7.59
CA ALA A 382 13.11 19.45 8.46
C ALA A 382 13.06 20.98 8.33
N VAL A 383 13.01 21.50 7.10
CA VAL A 383 12.93 22.95 6.83
C VAL A 383 11.64 23.57 7.38
N LEU A 384 10.52 22.84 7.32
CA LEU A 384 9.22 23.26 7.87
C LEU A 384 9.07 22.98 9.37
N GLY A 385 10.13 22.51 10.06
CA GLY A 385 10.16 22.30 11.50
C GLY A 385 9.53 21.00 11.97
N GLY A 386 9.40 20.00 11.09
CA GLY A 386 9.20 18.60 11.46
C GLY A 386 10.49 17.95 12.00
N PRO A 387 10.47 16.64 12.32
CA PRO A 387 11.67 15.92 12.76
C PRO A 387 12.78 15.99 11.73
N ASP A 388 13.99 16.36 12.15
CA ASP A 388 15.17 16.34 11.28
C ASP A 388 15.72 14.92 11.19
N GLU A 389 15.31 14.22 10.13
CA GLU A 389 15.76 12.85 9.82
C GLU A 389 16.70 12.81 8.61
N ARG A 390 17.15 13.98 8.12
CA ARG A 390 17.90 14.11 6.85
C ARG A 390 19.17 13.25 6.84
N ASP A 391 20.02 13.40 7.85
CA ASP A 391 21.29 12.67 7.91
C ASP A 391 21.09 11.16 8.01
N GLN A 392 20.02 10.71 8.67
CA GLN A 392 19.70 9.29 8.77
C GLN A 392 19.25 8.74 7.43
N ALA A 393 18.35 9.46 6.75
CA ALA A 393 17.87 9.09 5.42
C ALA A 393 19.00 9.11 4.38
N ALA A 394 19.88 10.11 4.42
CA ALA A 394 21.04 10.22 3.54
C ALA A 394 21.98 9.04 3.70
N ARG A 395 22.36 8.70 4.93
CA ARG A 395 23.18 7.51 5.22
C ARG A 395 22.54 6.21 4.74
N ALA A 396 21.22 6.06 4.85
CA ALA A 396 20.49 4.87 4.43
C ALA A 396 20.55 4.60 2.91
N PHE A 397 20.74 5.65 2.10
CA PHE A 397 20.67 5.57 0.64
C PHE A 397 21.93 6.06 -0.09
N GLN A 398 22.98 6.46 0.62
CA GLN A 398 24.21 6.98 0.02
C GLN A 398 24.84 6.03 -1.01
N ASP A 399 24.72 4.72 -0.80
CA ASP A 399 25.23 3.70 -1.71
C ASP A 399 24.47 3.60 -3.05
N LEU A 400 23.29 4.22 -3.16
CA LEU A 400 22.56 4.35 -4.43
C LEU A 400 23.08 5.49 -5.32
N PHE A 401 23.93 6.38 -4.79
CA PHE A 401 24.39 7.59 -5.47
C PHE A 401 25.93 7.68 -5.45
N PRO A 402 26.64 6.77 -6.15
CA PRO A 402 28.10 6.80 -6.18
C PRO A 402 28.60 8.14 -6.76
N GLY A 403 29.55 8.77 -6.07
CA GLY A 403 30.15 10.04 -6.49
C GLY A 403 29.28 11.28 -6.30
N ARG A 404 28.10 11.18 -5.66
CA ARG A 404 27.24 12.32 -5.33
C ARG A 404 26.68 12.21 -3.90
N PRO A 405 26.72 13.27 -3.09
CA PRO A 405 26.02 13.28 -1.80
C PRO A 405 24.52 13.05 -2.00
N ALA A 406 23.92 12.16 -1.21
CA ALA A 406 22.48 11.86 -1.29
C ALA A 406 21.61 13.12 -1.09
N GLU A 407 22.07 14.04 -0.25
CA GLU A 407 21.44 15.34 0.00
C GLU A 407 21.37 16.17 -1.29
N ALA A 408 22.49 16.31 -2.01
CA ALA A 408 22.54 17.06 -3.25
C ALA A 408 21.63 16.46 -4.35
N VAL A 409 21.43 15.14 -4.34
CA VAL A 409 20.48 14.48 -5.25
C VAL A 409 19.05 14.87 -4.91
N ALA A 410 18.68 14.88 -3.62
CA ALA A 410 17.35 15.27 -3.18
C ALA A 410 17.07 16.76 -3.43
N GLU A 411 18.05 17.63 -3.21
CA GLU A 411 17.91 19.08 -3.42
C GLU A 411 17.72 19.47 -4.89
N SER A 412 18.30 18.69 -5.81
CA SER A 412 18.20 18.91 -7.26
C SER A 412 17.10 18.07 -7.92
N ALA A 413 16.35 17.27 -7.17
CA ALA A 413 15.33 16.40 -7.72
C ALA A 413 14.13 17.23 -8.22
N PRO A 414 13.61 16.99 -9.44
CA PRO A 414 12.44 17.68 -9.99
C PRO A 414 11.15 17.10 -9.37
N LEU A 415 11.05 17.12 -8.04
CA LEU A 415 9.93 16.60 -7.28
C LEU A 415 9.04 17.75 -6.82
N ALA A 416 7.73 17.57 -7.00
CA ALA A 416 6.71 18.47 -6.50
C ALA A 416 6.02 17.86 -5.28
N TRP A 417 5.53 18.71 -4.38
CA TRP A 417 4.71 18.24 -3.26
C TRP A 417 3.36 17.74 -3.74
N SER A 418 3.04 16.47 -3.42
CA SER A 418 1.77 15.83 -3.75
C SER A 418 0.60 16.25 -2.83
N GLY A 419 0.84 17.21 -1.93
CA GLY A 419 -0.13 17.62 -0.92
C GLY A 419 -0.24 16.61 0.22
N TRP A 420 -1.35 16.69 0.97
CA TRP A 420 -1.65 15.71 2.00
C TRP A 420 -2.23 14.41 1.40
N LEU A 421 -1.53 13.30 1.66
CA LEU A 421 -1.98 11.94 1.29
C LEU A 421 -2.64 11.22 2.47
N SER A 422 -3.40 10.16 2.21
CA SER A 422 -3.95 9.32 3.28
C SER A 422 -2.84 8.52 3.97
N PRO A 423 -2.95 8.22 5.28
CA PRO A 423 -1.86 7.62 6.05
C PRO A 423 -1.28 6.30 5.48
N HIS A 424 -2.09 5.52 4.76
CA HIS A 424 -1.65 4.26 4.13
C HIS A 424 -0.91 4.45 2.81
N GLN A 425 -0.98 5.65 2.21
CA GLN A 425 -0.26 6.03 0.99
C GLN A 425 1.06 6.75 1.30
N HIS A 426 1.33 7.04 2.57
CA HIS A 426 2.55 7.72 2.99
C HIS A 426 3.75 6.79 2.83
N PHE A 427 4.77 7.26 2.13
CA PHE A 427 6.07 6.60 2.06
C PHE A 427 7.00 7.22 3.09
N SER A 428 7.60 6.37 3.94
CA SER A 428 8.71 6.78 4.81
C SER A 428 10.01 6.19 4.25
N TRP A 429 11.10 6.96 4.30
CA TRP A 429 12.42 6.49 3.90
C TRP A 429 12.81 5.20 4.64
N ARG A 430 12.41 5.04 5.91
CA ARG A 430 12.67 3.82 6.71
C ARG A 430 11.96 2.59 6.15
N VAL A 431 10.73 2.78 5.66
CA VAL A 431 9.95 1.69 5.05
C VAL A 431 10.62 1.25 3.75
N VAL A 432 11.05 2.21 2.93
CA VAL A 432 11.77 1.94 1.68
C VAL A 432 13.11 1.24 1.95
N GLU A 433 13.86 1.69 2.95
CA GLU A 433 15.12 1.07 3.36
C GLU A 433 14.92 -0.36 3.89
N SER A 434 13.94 -0.56 4.78
CA SER A 434 13.62 -1.87 5.33
C SER A 434 13.25 -2.87 4.23
N GLN A 435 12.39 -2.46 3.30
CA GLN A 435 12.01 -3.26 2.13
C GLN A 435 13.21 -3.61 1.25
N ARG A 436 14.07 -2.62 0.99
CA ARG A 436 15.30 -2.81 0.22
C ARG A 436 16.22 -3.83 0.89
N ARG A 437 16.44 -3.72 2.21
CA ARG A 437 17.28 -4.66 2.99
C ARG A 437 16.71 -6.07 2.98
N GLU A 438 15.40 -6.21 3.21
CA GLU A 438 14.71 -7.49 3.16
C GLU A 438 14.83 -8.14 1.78
N LYS A 439 14.53 -7.40 0.71
CA LYS A 439 14.63 -7.93 -0.66
C LYS A 439 16.08 -8.28 -1.02
N LYS A 440 17.08 -7.50 -0.59
CA LYS A 440 18.50 -7.80 -0.79
C LYS A 440 18.90 -9.13 -0.13
N ALA A 441 18.46 -9.34 1.13
CA ALA A 441 18.73 -10.58 1.85
C ALA A 441 18.06 -11.81 1.19
N LEU A 442 16.90 -11.60 0.56
CA LEU A 442 16.16 -12.65 -0.15
C LEU A 442 16.56 -12.82 -1.62
N TRP A 443 17.40 -11.93 -2.19
CA TRP A 443 17.62 -11.89 -3.63
C TRP A 443 18.23 -13.18 -4.17
N SER A 444 19.50 -13.46 -3.83
CA SER A 444 20.17 -14.68 -4.29
C SER A 444 19.48 -15.96 -3.79
N PRO A 445 19.09 -16.09 -2.50
CA PRO A 445 18.34 -17.27 -2.04
C PRO A 445 17.01 -17.48 -2.79
N GLY A 446 16.30 -16.40 -3.10
CA GLY A 446 15.03 -16.43 -3.83
C GLY A 446 15.19 -16.90 -5.26
N PHE A 447 16.20 -16.40 -6.00
CA PHE A 447 16.51 -16.86 -7.35
C PHE A 447 16.98 -18.32 -7.38
N ARG A 448 17.81 -18.74 -6.42
CA ARG A 448 18.18 -20.17 -6.27
C ARG A 448 16.95 -21.04 -6.01
N CYS A 449 16.04 -20.57 -5.15
CA CYS A 449 14.79 -21.28 -4.87
C CYS A 449 13.90 -21.35 -6.10
N LEU A 450 13.74 -20.26 -6.86
CA LEU A 450 13.02 -20.24 -8.13
C LEU A 450 13.61 -21.28 -9.10
N LYS A 451 14.92 -21.28 -9.31
CA LYS A 451 15.60 -22.28 -10.16
C LYS A 451 15.32 -23.70 -9.68
N ALA A 452 15.44 -23.96 -8.38
CA ALA A 452 15.18 -25.30 -7.83
C ALA A 452 13.72 -25.73 -8.00
N LEU A 453 12.75 -24.83 -7.80
CA LEU A 453 11.33 -25.08 -8.01
C LEU A 453 11.02 -25.41 -9.48
N LEU A 454 11.58 -24.64 -10.41
CA LEU A 454 11.38 -24.88 -11.85
C LEU A 454 12.01 -26.21 -12.30
N GLN A 455 13.23 -26.53 -11.83
CA GLN A 455 13.93 -27.77 -12.20
C GLN A 455 13.30 -29.02 -11.58
N GLU A 456 12.97 -28.98 -10.29
CA GLU A 456 12.27 -30.09 -9.63
C GLU A 456 10.88 -30.25 -10.24
N GLY A 457 10.18 -29.14 -10.45
CA GLY A 457 8.84 -29.13 -11.01
C GLY A 457 8.78 -29.76 -12.37
N GLN A 458 9.72 -29.42 -13.26
CA GLN A 458 9.79 -30.01 -14.58
C GLN A 458 10.05 -31.52 -14.49
N ARG A 459 10.95 -31.95 -13.60
CA ARG A 459 11.20 -33.39 -13.40
C ARG A 459 9.96 -34.15 -12.94
N ARG A 460 9.15 -33.57 -12.05
CA ARG A 460 7.90 -34.19 -11.59
C ARG A 460 6.85 -34.28 -12.69
N LEU A 461 6.76 -33.27 -13.53
CA LEU A 461 5.92 -33.32 -14.73
C LEU A 461 6.43 -34.36 -15.73
N ASP A 462 7.73 -34.46 -15.96
CA ASP A 462 8.29 -35.46 -16.87
C ASP A 462 8.08 -36.89 -16.33
N ALA A 463 8.20 -37.09 -15.02
CA ALA A 463 8.02 -38.38 -14.36
C ALA A 463 6.55 -38.84 -14.22
N GLY A 464 5.57 -37.94 -14.37
CA GLY A 464 4.16 -38.28 -14.13
C GLY A 464 3.66 -38.02 -12.71
N ASP A 465 4.55 -37.66 -11.78
CA ASP A 465 4.23 -37.40 -10.37
C ASP A 465 3.35 -36.14 -10.16
N ALA A 466 3.34 -35.23 -11.15
CA ALA A 466 2.50 -34.06 -11.17
C ALA A 466 1.70 -33.99 -12.49
N GLU A 467 0.44 -33.57 -12.38
CA GLU A 467 -0.41 -33.33 -13.55
C GLU A 467 -0.11 -31.96 -14.19
N ALA A 468 0.02 -30.94 -13.35
CA ALA A 468 0.32 -29.56 -13.68
C ALA A 468 1.18 -28.95 -12.57
N LEU A 469 1.99 -27.94 -12.89
CA LEU A 469 2.71 -27.14 -11.89
C LEU A 469 2.86 -25.70 -12.34
N VAL A 470 2.43 -24.78 -11.48
CA VAL A 470 2.51 -23.33 -11.70
C VAL A 470 3.30 -22.67 -10.58
N VAL A 471 4.25 -21.82 -10.95
CA VAL A 471 5.11 -21.06 -10.04
C VAL A 471 4.74 -19.58 -10.17
N PRO A 472 3.96 -19.00 -9.22
CA PRO A 472 3.52 -17.61 -9.31
C PRO A 472 4.54 -16.62 -8.75
N TRP A 473 4.65 -15.45 -9.38
CA TRP A 473 5.50 -14.35 -8.91
C TRP A 473 4.83 -12.99 -9.12
N ILE A 474 4.61 -12.26 -8.03
CA ILE A 474 4.18 -10.86 -8.04
C ILE A 474 5.41 -9.95 -7.95
N ASP A 475 5.63 -9.10 -8.95
CA ASP A 475 6.63 -8.04 -8.90
C ASP A 475 6.21 -6.87 -9.80
N LYS A 476 6.96 -5.77 -9.78
CA LYS A 476 6.76 -4.65 -10.71
C LYS A 476 7.64 -4.85 -11.95
N PHE A 477 7.28 -5.86 -12.74
CA PHE A 477 8.00 -6.23 -13.97
C PHE A 477 7.93 -5.15 -15.05
N PHE A 478 6.84 -4.38 -15.07
CA PHE A 478 6.65 -3.27 -16.01
C PHE A 478 6.05 -2.03 -15.34
N ILE A 479 6.66 -0.88 -15.60
CA ILE A 479 6.26 0.45 -15.13
C ILE A 479 5.88 1.30 -16.35
N SER A 480 4.58 1.55 -16.50
CA SER A 480 4.02 2.31 -17.62
C SER A 480 4.61 3.71 -17.79
N SER A 481 4.99 4.40 -16.71
CA SER A 481 5.59 5.74 -16.76
C SER A 481 7.03 5.75 -17.30
N LYS A 482 7.78 4.65 -17.14
CA LYS A 482 9.16 4.50 -17.65
C LYS A 482 9.21 3.89 -19.06
N ARG A 483 8.06 3.39 -19.56
CA ARG A 483 7.85 2.87 -20.92
C ARG A 483 9.00 1.97 -21.37
N GLU A 484 9.78 2.43 -22.34
CA GLU A 484 10.83 1.69 -23.02
C GLU A 484 12.03 1.37 -22.12
N GLY A 485 12.35 2.24 -21.15
CA GLY A 485 13.46 2.01 -20.21
C GLY A 485 13.21 0.83 -19.26
N ASP A 486 11.95 0.40 -19.12
CA ASP A 486 11.53 -0.60 -18.15
C ASP A 486 11.33 -2.00 -18.74
N LEU A 487 11.51 -2.21 -20.06
CA LEU A 487 11.50 -3.57 -20.61
C LEU A 487 12.83 -4.32 -20.39
N GLY A 488 13.91 -3.59 -20.10
CA GLY A 488 15.23 -4.17 -19.88
C GLY A 488 15.23 -5.23 -18.77
N TYR A 489 14.58 -4.97 -17.64
CA TYR A 489 14.53 -5.92 -16.52
C TYR A 489 13.81 -7.22 -16.87
N LEU A 490 12.62 -7.14 -17.49
CA LEU A 490 11.86 -8.33 -17.86
C LEU A 490 12.65 -9.18 -18.86
N ARG A 491 13.31 -8.54 -19.82
CA ARG A 491 14.19 -9.23 -20.77
C ARG A 491 15.36 -9.89 -20.07
N MET A 492 16.07 -9.17 -19.19
CA MET A 492 17.15 -9.73 -18.38
C MET A 492 16.69 -10.94 -17.56
N LEU A 493 15.48 -10.89 -17.00
CA LEU A 493 14.92 -12.03 -16.25
C LEU A 493 14.73 -13.26 -17.15
N LEU A 494 14.19 -13.09 -18.36
CA LEU A 494 14.03 -14.20 -19.28
C LEU A 494 15.36 -14.73 -19.82
N ASP A 495 16.32 -13.84 -20.06
CA ASP A 495 17.68 -14.23 -20.46
C ASP A 495 18.39 -15.01 -19.36
N TRP A 496 18.22 -14.63 -18.09
CA TRP A 496 18.68 -15.42 -16.95
C TRP A 496 18.08 -16.82 -16.94
N LEU A 497 16.75 -16.97 -17.11
CA LEU A 497 16.11 -18.28 -17.20
C LEU A 497 16.75 -19.15 -18.29
N ARG A 498 16.99 -18.59 -19.49
CA ARG A 498 17.61 -19.30 -20.61
C ARG A 498 19.05 -19.72 -20.31
N MET A 499 19.87 -18.83 -19.73
CA MET A 499 21.26 -19.14 -19.35
C MET A 499 21.34 -20.26 -18.31
N GLU A 500 20.36 -20.32 -17.40
CA GLU A 500 20.24 -21.37 -16.39
C GLU A 500 19.69 -22.71 -16.95
N GLY A 501 19.44 -22.78 -18.26
CA GLY A 501 18.84 -23.95 -18.92
C GLY A 501 17.38 -24.18 -18.54
N LEU A 502 16.67 -23.13 -18.09
CA LEU A 502 15.28 -23.19 -17.67
C LEU A 502 14.38 -22.74 -18.82
N THR A 503 13.40 -23.57 -19.18
CA THR A 503 12.47 -23.29 -20.27
C THR A 503 11.00 -23.39 -19.83
N PRO A 504 10.57 -22.68 -18.77
CA PRO A 504 9.16 -22.66 -18.42
C PRO A 504 8.34 -21.97 -19.50
N ILE A 505 7.04 -22.26 -19.56
CA ILE A 505 6.09 -21.40 -20.28
C ILE A 505 5.84 -20.17 -19.39
N VAL A 506 6.01 -18.97 -19.92
CA VAL A 506 5.87 -17.74 -19.13
C VAL A 506 4.53 -17.08 -19.46
N LEU A 507 3.62 -17.06 -18.49
CA LEU A 507 2.37 -16.29 -18.58
C LEU A 507 2.54 -14.98 -17.83
N PHE A 508 2.28 -13.86 -18.49
CA PHE A 508 2.41 -12.52 -17.94
C PHE A 508 1.04 -11.86 -17.86
N TRP A 509 0.61 -11.58 -16.65
CA TRP A 509 -0.67 -10.97 -16.35
C TRP A 509 -0.49 -9.49 -16.14
N GLU A 510 -1.13 -8.71 -17.01
CA GLU A 510 -1.20 -7.26 -16.93
C GLU A 510 -2.65 -6.84 -17.05
N ASP A 511 -3.02 -5.84 -16.27
CA ASP A 511 -4.29 -5.17 -16.45
C ASP A 511 -4.08 -3.70 -16.77
N THR A 512 -4.94 -3.15 -17.59
CA THR A 512 -4.72 -1.79 -18.11
C THR A 512 -6.04 -1.05 -18.24
N THR A 513 -6.00 0.20 -17.79
CA THR A 513 -7.07 1.18 -17.96
C THR A 513 -7.09 1.79 -19.37
N ARG A 514 -6.27 1.29 -20.31
CA ARG A 514 -6.27 1.72 -21.72
C ARG A 514 -6.80 0.62 -22.63
N GLY A 515 -7.93 0.88 -23.29
CA GLY A 515 -8.54 -0.06 -24.25
C GLY A 515 -7.84 -0.14 -25.61
N HIS A 516 -7.01 0.85 -25.94
CA HIS A 516 -6.23 0.89 -27.18
C HIS A 516 -4.76 1.18 -26.87
N GLU A 517 -3.87 0.48 -27.57
CA GLU A 517 -2.40 0.63 -27.50
C GLU A 517 -1.87 0.75 -26.06
N PRO A 518 -2.12 -0.26 -25.19
CA PRO A 518 -1.59 -0.22 -23.84
C PRO A 518 -0.06 -0.17 -23.89
N THR A 519 0.53 0.59 -22.98
CA THR A 519 1.96 0.93 -23.03
C THR A 519 2.86 -0.31 -23.07
N LEU A 520 2.47 -1.39 -22.37
CA LEU A 520 3.17 -2.66 -22.43
C LEU A 520 3.17 -3.26 -23.84
N ALA A 521 2.02 -3.26 -24.53
CA ALA A 521 1.92 -3.79 -25.89
C ALA A 521 2.82 -3.03 -26.87
N VAL A 522 2.74 -1.69 -26.85
CA VAL A 522 3.57 -0.82 -27.68
C VAL A 522 5.06 -1.08 -27.43
N ALA A 523 5.45 -1.17 -26.16
CA ALA A 523 6.84 -1.40 -25.79
C ALA A 523 7.33 -2.79 -26.24
N LEU A 524 6.53 -3.84 -26.05
CA LEU A 524 6.89 -5.21 -26.46
C LEU A 524 7.06 -5.28 -27.97
N ARG A 525 6.11 -4.80 -28.77
CA ARG A 525 6.20 -4.83 -30.24
C ARG A 525 7.43 -4.12 -30.80
N ARG A 526 7.86 -3.03 -30.15
CA ARG A 526 9.04 -2.25 -30.58
C ARG A 526 10.38 -2.92 -30.25
N ARG A 527 10.45 -3.71 -29.17
CA ARG A 527 11.74 -4.16 -28.59
C ARG A 527 11.90 -5.68 -28.50
N TRP A 528 10.83 -6.43 -28.74
CA TRP A 528 10.82 -7.89 -28.66
C TRP A 528 10.53 -8.50 -30.02
N PRO A 529 11.34 -9.48 -30.45
CA PRO A 529 11.02 -10.27 -31.64
C PRO A 529 9.69 -10.99 -31.48
N ALA A 530 8.91 -11.10 -32.56
CA ALA A 530 7.64 -11.83 -32.57
C ALA A 530 7.78 -13.31 -32.15
N SER A 531 8.98 -13.89 -32.28
CA SER A 531 9.29 -15.24 -31.81
C SER A 531 9.41 -15.37 -30.29
N GLN A 532 9.62 -14.27 -29.56
CA GLN A 532 9.87 -14.30 -28.11
C GLN A 532 8.64 -13.92 -27.28
N PHE A 533 7.60 -13.39 -27.93
CA PHE A 533 6.40 -12.89 -27.27
C PHE A 533 5.13 -13.17 -28.10
N THR A 534 4.01 -13.43 -27.44
CA THR A 534 2.66 -13.41 -28.03
C THR A 534 1.69 -12.70 -27.09
N GLY A 535 1.00 -11.69 -27.59
CA GLY A 535 -0.05 -10.98 -26.88
C GLY A 535 -1.44 -11.46 -27.27
N PHE A 536 -2.38 -11.45 -26.33
CA PHE A 536 -3.80 -11.71 -26.57
C PHE A 536 -4.62 -10.45 -26.33
N GLY A 537 -5.70 -10.29 -27.10
CA GLY A 537 -6.60 -9.14 -27.03
C GLY A 537 -5.84 -7.83 -27.22
N VAL A 538 -6.00 -6.91 -26.27
CA VAL A 538 -5.37 -5.57 -26.29
C VAL A 538 -3.82 -5.59 -26.31
N PHE A 539 -3.19 -6.74 -26.02
CA PHE A 539 -1.73 -6.87 -26.05
C PHE A 539 -1.18 -7.41 -27.38
N GLY A 540 -2.02 -7.99 -28.24
CA GLY A 540 -1.62 -8.58 -29.52
C GLY A 540 -2.09 -7.76 -30.72
N ASP A 541 -1.52 -8.06 -31.90
CA ASP A 541 -2.03 -7.59 -33.21
C ASP A 541 -2.78 -8.71 -33.96
N GLY A 542 -2.80 -9.91 -33.40
CA GLY A 542 -3.49 -11.06 -33.98
C GLY A 542 -4.98 -11.10 -33.64
N PRO A 543 -5.73 -12.03 -34.24
CA PRO A 543 -7.18 -12.15 -34.05
C PRO A 543 -7.56 -12.76 -32.69
N TRP A 544 -6.58 -13.19 -31.89
CA TRP A 544 -6.82 -13.97 -30.68
C TRP A 544 -7.14 -13.08 -29.48
N THR A 545 -8.28 -13.33 -28.88
CA THR A 545 -8.78 -12.67 -27.68
C THR A 545 -8.38 -13.45 -26.43
N ARG A 546 -8.59 -12.87 -25.24
CA ARG A 546 -8.42 -13.55 -23.96
C ARG A 546 -9.29 -14.82 -23.85
N ARG A 547 -10.44 -14.88 -24.53
CA ARG A 547 -11.32 -16.05 -24.57
C ARG A 547 -10.70 -17.21 -25.35
N ASP A 548 -9.92 -16.92 -26.37
CA ASP A 548 -9.26 -17.93 -27.21
C ASP A 548 -7.99 -18.51 -26.56
N ALA A 549 -7.45 -17.82 -25.56
CA ALA A 549 -6.15 -18.11 -24.97
C ALA A 549 -5.99 -19.56 -24.49
N GLU A 550 -7.01 -20.14 -23.83
CA GLU A 550 -6.93 -21.52 -23.33
C GLU A 550 -6.77 -22.52 -24.47
N GLY A 551 -7.62 -22.45 -25.49
CA GLY A 551 -7.56 -23.36 -26.63
C GLY A 551 -6.30 -23.18 -27.49
N ILE A 552 -5.74 -21.98 -27.56
CA ILE A 552 -4.50 -21.73 -28.30
C ILE A 552 -3.30 -22.19 -27.51
N LEU A 553 -3.12 -21.71 -26.28
CA LEU A 553 -1.92 -21.96 -25.49
C LEU A 553 -1.76 -23.45 -25.13
N THR A 554 -2.84 -24.17 -24.89
CA THR A 554 -2.78 -25.62 -24.66
C THR A 554 -2.25 -26.41 -25.86
N ARG A 555 -2.41 -25.89 -27.09
CA ARG A 555 -1.94 -26.53 -28.33
C ARG A 555 -0.57 -26.02 -28.79
N THR A 556 -0.32 -24.73 -28.66
CA THR A 556 0.79 -24.05 -29.34
C THR A 556 1.80 -23.40 -28.40
N ALA A 557 1.59 -23.42 -27.07
CA ALA A 557 2.54 -22.74 -26.19
C ALA A 557 3.93 -23.39 -26.24
N GLU A 558 4.94 -22.54 -26.37
CA GLU A 558 6.35 -22.88 -26.55
C GLU A 558 7.14 -22.60 -25.26
N PRO A 559 8.03 -23.51 -24.85
CA PRO A 559 8.96 -23.27 -23.74
C PRO A 559 9.80 -22.01 -23.94
N GLY A 560 9.98 -21.19 -22.90
CA GLY A 560 10.83 -19.99 -22.93
C GLY A 560 10.24 -18.77 -23.64
N ARG A 561 8.98 -18.85 -24.09
CA ARG A 561 8.23 -17.75 -24.71
C ARG A 561 7.35 -17.02 -23.70
N LEU A 562 7.20 -15.71 -23.89
CA LEU A 562 6.36 -14.84 -23.08
C LEU A 562 4.95 -14.72 -23.67
N TYR A 563 3.92 -14.97 -22.87
CA TYR A 563 2.51 -14.78 -23.27
C TYR A 563 1.87 -13.71 -22.40
N VAL A 564 1.40 -12.61 -22.99
CA VAL A 564 0.81 -11.47 -22.23
C VAL A 564 -0.69 -11.44 -22.41
N LEU A 565 -1.41 -11.47 -21.29
CA LEU A 565 -2.86 -11.59 -21.24
C LEU A 565 -3.45 -10.70 -20.14
N ARG A 566 -4.72 -10.33 -20.31
CA ARG A 566 -5.55 -9.80 -19.21
C ARG A 566 -6.03 -10.95 -18.30
N PRO A 567 -6.31 -10.69 -17.01
CA PRO A 567 -6.74 -11.74 -16.08
C PRO A 567 -8.02 -12.48 -16.49
N LEU A 568 -9.09 -11.73 -16.78
CA LEU A 568 -10.43 -12.29 -17.01
C LEU A 568 -10.82 -12.30 -18.50
N ASP A 569 -11.01 -11.13 -19.09
CA ASP A 569 -11.43 -10.95 -20.48
C ASP A 569 -10.90 -9.63 -21.07
N ASP A 570 -11.31 -9.33 -22.30
CA ASP A 570 -10.92 -8.11 -23.01
C ASP A 570 -11.90 -6.95 -22.77
N THR A 571 -12.85 -7.06 -21.82
CA THR A 571 -13.82 -6.01 -21.55
C THR A 571 -13.15 -4.75 -21.03
N HIS A 572 -13.30 -3.64 -21.76
CA HIS A 572 -12.72 -2.36 -21.39
C HIS A 572 -13.79 -1.36 -20.94
N ARG A 573 -14.04 -1.33 -19.64
CA ARG A 573 -14.97 -0.42 -18.97
C ARG A 573 -14.39 -0.02 -17.60
N PRO A 574 -13.28 0.73 -17.55
CA PRO A 574 -12.62 1.07 -16.29
C PRO A 574 -13.57 1.88 -15.41
N ARG A 575 -13.89 1.35 -14.23
CA ARG A 575 -14.71 2.01 -13.20
C ARG A 575 -13.96 1.98 -11.87
N SER A 576 -13.87 3.13 -11.20
CA SER A 576 -13.22 3.18 -9.88
C SER A 576 -14.16 2.68 -8.78
N VAL A 577 -13.59 1.95 -7.81
CA VAL A 577 -14.27 1.54 -6.57
C VAL A 577 -14.80 2.76 -5.82
N GLU A 578 -14.01 3.84 -5.79
CA GLU A 578 -14.39 5.09 -5.16
C GLU A 578 -15.68 5.69 -5.77
N ALA A 579 -15.88 5.58 -7.08
CA ALA A 579 -17.10 6.07 -7.73
C ALA A 579 -18.35 5.31 -7.27
N VAL A 580 -18.26 3.99 -7.06
CA VAL A 580 -19.37 3.18 -6.51
C VAL A 580 -19.64 3.56 -5.06
N LEU A 581 -18.60 3.67 -4.23
CA LEU A 581 -18.73 4.02 -2.82
C LEU A 581 -19.32 5.42 -2.58
N HIS A 582 -19.17 6.32 -3.55
CA HIS A 582 -19.76 7.66 -3.53
C HIS A 582 -21.08 7.79 -4.31
N GLY A 583 -21.64 6.68 -4.79
CA GLY A 583 -22.93 6.65 -5.49
C GLY A 583 -22.93 7.33 -6.86
N ARG A 584 -21.74 7.51 -7.47
CA ARG A 584 -21.60 8.04 -8.84
C ARG A 584 -21.77 6.95 -9.90
N VAL A 585 -21.55 5.70 -9.53
CA VAL A 585 -21.75 4.51 -10.36
C VAL A 585 -22.67 3.57 -9.60
N ASP A 586 -23.73 3.09 -10.27
CA ASP A 586 -24.61 2.10 -9.68
C ASP A 586 -23.86 0.77 -9.51
N ARG A 587 -24.11 0.12 -8.37
CA ARG A 587 -23.44 -1.14 -8.02
C ARG A 587 -23.76 -2.26 -9.02
N ARG A 588 -25.01 -2.37 -9.49
CA ARG A 588 -25.38 -3.41 -10.47
C ARG A 588 -24.72 -3.14 -11.81
N ASP A 589 -24.65 -1.88 -12.23
CA ASP A 589 -23.93 -1.49 -13.46
C ASP A 589 -22.43 -1.81 -13.38
N PHE A 590 -21.80 -1.58 -12.21
CA PHE A 590 -20.40 -1.92 -11.98
C PHE A 590 -20.13 -3.42 -12.22
N PHE A 591 -20.96 -4.31 -11.66
CA PHE A 591 -20.76 -5.76 -11.82
C PHE A 591 -21.24 -6.29 -13.18
N ALA A 592 -22.27 -5.70 -13.79
CA ALA A 592 -22.72 -6.07 -15.12
C ALA A 592 -21.67 -5.80 -16.21
N GLY A 593 -20.83 -4.77 -16.01
CA GLY A 593 -19.68 -4.47 -16.85
C GLY A 593 -18.36 -4.58 -16.08
N TYR A 594 -18.21 -5.61 -15.23
CA TYR A 594 -17.01 -5.80 -14.43
C TYR A 594 -15.76 -5.80 -15.32
N ASP A 595 -14.86 -4.87 -15.01
CA ASP A 595 -13.56 -4.72 -15.66
C ASP A 595 -12.50 -4.79 -14.56
N SER A 596 -11.58 -5.74 -14.67
CA SER A 596 -10.56 -6.03 -13.66
C SER A 596 -9.60 -4.85 -13.40
N SER A 597 -9.57 -3.83 -14.29
CA SER A 597 -8.69 -2.65 -14.22
C SER A 597 -9.04 -1.65 -13.12
N TRP A 598 -10.15 -1.85 -12.38
CA TRP A 598 -10.52 -1.03 -11.22
C TRP A 598 -9.43 -0.94 -10.14
N LYS A 599 -8.51 -1.91 -10.12
CA LYS A 599 -7.42 -2.06 -9.14
C LYS A 599 -6.34 -0.98 -9.27
N ASP A 600 -6.18 -0.44 -10.48
CA ASP A 600 -5.18 0.60 -10.74
C ASP A 600 -5.44 1.84 -9.88
N GLY A 601 -4.38 2.38 -9.27
CA GLY A 601 -4.47 3.51 -8.33
C GLY A 601 -5.18 3.23 -6.99
N THR A 602 -5.59 1.99 -6.69
CA THR A 602 -6.38 1.68 -5.48
C THR A 602 -5.51 1.08 -4.36
N TYR A 603 -4.72 1.94 -3.70
CA TYR A 603 -3.72 1.54 -2.70
C TYR A 603 -4.30 0.80 -1.49
N ALA A 604 -5.53 1.13 -1.06
CA ALA A 604 -6.18 0.56 0.10
C ALA A 604 -6.25 -0.99 0.04
N PHE A 605 -6.44 -1.57 -1.15
CA PHE A 605 -6.52 -3.02 -1.36
C PHE A 605 -5.18 -3.75 -1.31
N TYR A 606 -4.06 -3.02 -1.24
CA TYR A 606 -2.73 -3.62 -1.04
C TYR A 606 -2.24 -3.49 0.39
N THR A 607 -2.91 -2.68 1.22
CA THR A 607 -2.50 -2.43 2.61
C THR A 607 -2.39 -3.72 3.44
N GLY A 608 -1.25 -3.90 4.09
CA GLY A 608 -0.96 -5.10 4.87
C GLY A 608 -0.56 -6.34 4.05
N THR A 609 -0.24 -6.18 2.77
CA THR A 609 0.33 -7.24 1.90
C THR A 609 1.74 -6.86 1.45
N GLN A 610 2.54 -7.81 0.98
CA GLN A 610 3.87 -7.52 0.44
C GLN A 610 3.81 -6.65 -0.84
N ALA A 611 2.70 -6.74 -1.60
CA ALA A 611 2.50 -5.97 -2.83
C ALA A 611 2.35 -4.46 -2.58
N ALA A 612 2.01 -4.00 -1.37
CA ALA A 612 1.96 -2.57 -1.04
C ALA A 612 3.29 -1.85 -1.30
N SER A 613 4.41 -2.54 -1.07
CA SER A 613 5.74 -1.99 -1.31
C SER A 613 6.02 -1.69 -2.79
N LEU A 614 5.30 -2.36 -3.69
CA LEU A 614 5.52 -2.29 -5.15
C LEU A 614 4.66 -1.22 -5.82
N THR A 615 3.73 -0.59 -5.10
CA THR A 615 2.90 0.48 -5.68
C THR A 615 3.75 1.72 -5.97
N SER A 616 3.31 2.51 -6.95
CA SER A 616 3.93 3.80 -7.28
C SER A 616 3.78 4.79 -6.12
N ILE A 617 4.60 5.85 -6.11
CA ILE A 617 4.39 6.98 -5.20
C ILE A 617 3.02 7.59 -5.51
N ALA A 618 2.17 7.74 -4.49
CA ALA A 618 0.85 8.32 -4.65
C ALA A 618 0.95 9.83 -4.86
N THR A 619 0.20 10.35 -5.83
CA THR A 619 0.10 11.79 -6.10
C THR A 619 -1.23 12.38 -5.67
N GLU A 620 -2.22 11.53 -5.37
CA GLU A 620 -3.57 11.93 -4.97
C GLU A 620 -4.04 11.15 -3.74
N PRO A 621 -4.78 11.81 -2.82
CA PRO A 621 -5.30 11.16 -1.62
C PRO A 621 -6.48 10.23 -1.95
N GLU A 622 -6.31 8.95 -1.65
CA GLU A 622 -7.38 7.95 -1.72
C GLU A 622 -8.31 8.09 -0.52
N ARG A 623 -9.63 8.11 -0.77
CA ARG A 623 -10.66 8.30 0.26
C ARG A 623 -11.26 7.00 0.79
N ILE A 624 -10.81 5.88 0.25
CA ILE A 624 -11.24 4.53 0.65
C ILE A 624 -10.62 4.21 2.01
N PRO A 625 -11.40 3.79 3.02
CA PRO A 625 -10.85 3.33 4.29
C PRO A 625 -9.93 2.12 4.07
N PRO A 626 -8.64 2.19 4.46
CA PRO A 626 -7.68 1.10 4.29
C PRO A 626 -7.83 -0.01 5.34
N TRP A 627 -9.00 -0.13 5.97
CA TRP A 627 -9.25 -1.06 7.06
C TRP A 627 -10.70 -1.53 7.13
N VAL A 628 -10.89 -2.74 7.63
CA VAL A 628 -12.19 -3.39 7.89
C VAL A 628 -12.26 -3.90 9.33
N VAL A 629 -13.47 -4.19 9.81
CA VAL A 629 -13.69 -4.88 11.08
C VAL A 629 -14.20 -6.28 10.79
N VAL A 630 -13.48 -7.28 11.30
CA VAL A 630 -13.81 -8.70 11.18
C VAL A 630 -13.64 -9.32 12.57
N ARG A 631 -14.67 -10.03 13.06
CA ARG A 631 -14.68 -10.63 14.41
C ARG A 631 -14.40 -9.61 15.52
N GLY A 632 -14.93 -8.40 15.38
CA GLY A 632 -14.74 -7.27 16.28
C GLY A 632 -13.31 -6.72 16.33
N LEU A 633 -12.42 -7.14 15.43
CA LEU A 633 -11.04 -6.67 15.30
C LEU A 633 -10.86 -5.85 14.03
N ARG A 634 -10.11 -4.76 14.13
CA ARG A 634 -9.72 -3.94 12.99
C ARG A 634 -8.53 -4.58 12.26
N ARG A 635 -8.66 -4.76 10.95
CA ARG A 635 -7.66 -5.39 10.08
C ARG A 635 -7.36 -4.50 8.85
N PRO A 636 -6.14 -4.52 8.29
CA PRO A 636 -5.86 -3.89 7.00
C PRO A 636 -6.77 -4.44 5.91
N LEU A 637 -7.27 -3.57 5.03
CA LEU A 637 -8.19 -3.96 3.96
C LEU A 637 -7.53 -4.95 3.00
N GLY A 638 -6.29 -4.69 2.56
CA GLY A 638 -5.60 -5.56 1.61
C GLY A 638 -5.32 -6.96 2.16
N TRP A 639 -4.89 -7.05 3.42
CA TRP A 639 -4.73 -8.32 4.12
C TRP A 639 -6.03 -9.13 4.16
N TYR A 640 -7.16 -8.49 4.55
CA TYR A 640 -8.47 -9.14 4.55
C TYR A 640 -8.86 -9.58 3.15
N PHE A 641 -8.74 -8.67 2.19
CA PHE A 641 -9.15 -8.89 0.81
C PHE A 641 -8.41 -10.08 0.18
N ARG A 642 -7.07 -10.11 0.28
CA ARG A 642 -6.24 -11.26 -0.16
C ARG A 642 -6.75 -12.56 0.44
N ARG A 643 -6.96 -12.61 1.77
CA ARG A 643 -7.42 -13.82 2.46
C ARG A 643 -8.80 -14.25 1.99
N ALA A 644 -9.73 -13.30 1.87
CA ALA A 644 -11.11 -13.57 1.47
C ALA A 644 -11.22 -14.06 0.01
N VAL A 645 -10.48 -13.44 -0.94
CA VAL A 645 -10.47 -13.89 -2.34
C VAL A 645 -9.79 -15.25 -2.49
N ARG A 646 -8.68 -15.50 -1.77
CA ARG A 646 -8.02 -16.81 -1.74
C ARG A 646 -8.95 -17.88 -1.18
N GLN A 647 -9.62 -17.62 -0.06
CA GLN A 647 -10.55 -18.57 0.54
C GLN A 647 -11.66 -18.98 -0.43
N ARG A 648 -12.22 -18.02 -1.19
CA ARG A 648 -13.26 -18.30 -2.19
C ARG A 648 -12.71 -18.99 -3.44
N ALA A 649 -11.55 -18.57 -3.95
CA ALA A 649 -10.96 -19.14 -5.14
C ALA A 649 -10.40 -20.56 -4.92
N LEU A 650 -9.84 -20.82 -3.73
CA LEU A 650 -9.14 -22.06 -3.38
C LEU A 650 -9.95 -23.01 -2.49
N GLY A 651 -11.00 -22.54 -1.80
CA GLY A 651 -11.88 -23.37 -0.98
C GLY A 651 -11.46 -23.54 0.50
N GLY A 652 -10.50 -22.77 1.02
CA GLY A 652 -10.03 -22.89 2.41
C GLY A 652 -9.07 -21.78 2.83
N ASP A 653 -8.91 -21.64 4.14
CA ASP A 653 -8.05 -20.63 4.77
C ASP A 653 -6.79 -21.30 5.31
N GLU A 654 -5.62 -20.89 4.82
CA GLU A 654 -4.37 -21.63 5.04
C GLU A 654 -3.57 -21.01 6.19
N ASP A 655 -3.10 -21.84 7.13
CA ASP A 655 -2.16 -21.38 8.15
C ASP A 655 -0.74 -21.28 7.57
N GLU A 656 -0.30 -20.05 7.31
CA GLU A 656 1.04 -19.74 6.80
C GLU A 656 2.16 -20.20 7.75
N ARG A 657 1.88 -20.45 9.03
CA ARG A 657 2.88 -20.82 10.05
C ARG A 657 3.33 -22.27 9.96
N LEU A 658 2.52 -23.15 9.37
CA LEU A 658 2.83 -24.57 9.22
C LEU A 658 3.61 -24.89 7.93
N ARG A 659 3.98 -23.86 7.16
CA ARG A 659 4.62 -24.04 5.85
C ARG A 659 6.10 -24.39 5.97
N PRO A 660 6.63 -25.28 5.13
CA PRO A 660 8.06 -25.52 5.02
C PRO A 660 8.85 -24.23 4.77
N LEU A 661 10.04 -24.10 5.37
CA LEU A 661 10.88 -22.90 5.26
C LEU A 661 11.15 -22.50 3.81
N THR A 662 11.40 -23.48 2.92
CA THR A 662 11.63 -23.25 1.48
C THR A 662 10.47 -22.54 0.81
N VAL A 663 9.23 -22.97 1.09
CA VAL A 663 8.00 -22.37 0.56
C VAL A 663 7.84 -20.94 1.08
N ARG A 664 8.16 -20.71 2.36
CA ARG A 664 8.13 -19.37 2.96
C ARG A 664 9.17 -18.42 2.36
N ILE A 665 10.39 -18.89 2.11
CA ILE A 665 11.44 -18.09 1.45
C ILE A 665 10.98 -17.65 0.07
N TYR A 666 10.46 -18.59 -0.74
CA TYR A 666 9.96 -18.26 -2.06
C TYR A 666 8.77 -17.31 -2.00
N ALA A 667 7.77 -17.58 -1.14
CA ALA A 667 6.60 -16.72 -1.00
C ALA A 667 6.98 -15.28 -0.63
N ARG A 668 7.95 -15.09 0.28
CA ARG A 668 8.47 -13.76 0.62
C ARG A 668 9.20 -13.10 -0.54
N PHE A 669 10.06 -13.85 -1.24
CA PHE A 669 10.80 -13.35 -2.40
C PHE A 669 9.86 -12.94 -3.55
N ALA A 670 8.79 -13.71 -3.76
CA ALA A 670 7.83 -13.55 -4.85
C ALA A 670 6.61 -12.69 -4.50
N ASN A 671 6.62 -12.02 -3.33
CA ASN A 671 5.58 -11.13 -2.81
C ASN A 671 4.17 -11.77 -2.73
N LEU A 672 4.09 -13.03 -2.31
CA LEU A 672 2.84 -13.81 -2.28
C LEU A 672 2.09 -13.71 -0.94
N LEU A 673 2.66 -13.03 0.07
CA LEU A 673 2.10 -12.91 1.44
C LEU A 673 1.24 -11.65 1.66
#